data_AF-A0AAV8PIR8-F1
#
_entry.id   AF-A0AAV8PIR8-F1
#
_cell.length_a   1.000
_cell.length_b   1.000
_cell.length_c   1.000
_cell.angle_alpha   90.00
_cell.angle_beta   90.00
_cell.angle_gamma   90.00
#
_symmetry.space_group_name_H-M   'P 1'
#
loop_
_entity.id
_entity.type
_entity.pdbx_description
1 polymer ?
#
loop_
_entity_poly.entity_id
_entity_poly.type
_entity_poly.pdbx_seq_one_letter_code
_entity_poly.pdbx_strand_id
1 'polypeptide(L)'
;MSGAGVPDFFYREAQRLGYVARSAFKLLQMQKQHKLITPGASVLDLGCAPGAWLQVACQSLGPLEKGGAVVGIDLKEMKVPSSHCDSRVRTVCVDVMSLLKEQVRAMSPQERGFSVILSDMCPTVSGITAKDTALSCELGMRALLLAVGKVPLPCSAGDSNAELHLNSTGLDAKENGVLRRGGNLVIKLLESEENAGFMKFCKQHFTKVSWLRPKATRSCSREIYLICQGRNWLTTPFKSIHLKAVERRSMGGVRTFLVAVCILFSSAQLSAGVTRHYKFDVTLRNATRLCATKSIVTVNGRFPGPRIVVREGDRLVVKVVNHVRSDITIHWHGIRQLQSGWADGPEYITQCPIRTGQSYVYNFTTAGQRGTFWWHAHTSWLRATVYGSLIVLPERGVPYPFARPYKEVPIIFGEWFNADPEAVIAQALRTGGGPNVSDAYTINGLPGPLYNCSGKDTFKLKVKPGRTYLLRLINAALNDELFFRIASHTVTVVETDANYVKPFDAETILITPGQTANVLLHAKPTFPNAAFLFAARPYVTGQGTVDNTTTAGVLEYHDPNRASTKLPLLRPALPSLNDTAYVTNFTSKLRSLADDRYPSAVPRTVDRRFYFTVGLGTDPCPTNRTCQGPNGTKFSASVNNVSFVFPSTALLQAHYYSQSNGVYTADFPDIPPFPFNYTGTPPNNTFVSKGTKVVVLPFNTSVELVMQDTSVQGIENHPMHLHGHNFHVVGEGFGNYDPVTDPCNFNLVDPVEKNTAGVPVGGWLAIRFRADNPGAWLMHCHIDVHLSWGLRMVWVVNDGPLPNQKLPPPPSDLPRC
;
A
#
# COMPACT_ATOMS: atom_id res chain seq x y z
N MET A 1 -19.40 21.67 -17.02
CA MET A 1 -20.41 22.70 -16.70
C MET A 1 -21.76 22.31 -17.31
N SER A 2 -22.83 22.26 -16.51
CA SER A 2 -24.23 22.42 -16.95
C SER A 2 -25.16 22.64 -15.74
N GLY A 3 -25.84 23.78 -15.70
CA GLY A 3 -27.13 23.97 -15.01
C GLY A 3 -27.12 24.40 -13.53
N ALA A 4 -26.85 25.68 -13.25
CA ALA A 4 -27.42 26.35 -12.09
C ALA A 4 -28.95 26.46 -12.30
N GLY A 5 -29.68 25.42 -11.88
CA GLY A 5 -31.12 25.31 -12.05
C GLY A 5 -31.89 26.28 -11.15
N VAL A 6 -32.95 26.89 -11.70
CA VAL A 6 -33.92 27.74 -11.00
C VAL A 6 -34.33 27.11 -9.65
N PRO A 7 -34.35 27.88 -8.54
CA PRO A 7 -34.72 27.32 -7.25
C PRO A 7 -36.16 26.80 -7.27
N ASP A 8 -36.33 25.50 -6.99
CA ASP A 8 -37.63 24.86 -6.96
C ASP A 8 -38.51 25.34 -5.79
N PHE A 9 -39.80 25.04 -5.85
CA PHE A 9 -40.81 25.46 -4.87
C PHE A 9 -40.37 25.24 -3.42
N PHE A 10 -39.83 24.06 -3.08
CA PHE A 10 -39.46 23.74 -1.70
C PHE A 10 -38.20 24.46 -1.23
N TYR A 11 -37.31 24.86 -2.14
CA TYR A 11 -36.19 25.73 -1.79
C TYR A 11 -36.68 27.13 -1.40
N ARG A 12 -37.58 27.73 -2.19
CA ARG A 12 -38.14 29.05 -1.89
C ARG A 12 -38.96 29.04 -0.61
N GLU A 13 -39.74 27.98 -0.42
CA GLU A 13 -40.56 27.81 0.79
C GLU A 13 -39.70 27.58 2.04
N ALA A 14 -38.54 26.93 1.91
CA ALA A 14 -37.59 26.79 3.02
C ALA A 14 -37.06 28.15 3.47
N GLN A 15 -36.63 28.98 2.51
CA GLN A 15 -36.19 30.35 2.80
C GLN A 15 -37.30 31.19 3.44
N ARG A 16 -38.52 31.14 2.89
CA ARG A 16 -39.68 31.87 3.42
C ARG A 16 -40.02 31.49 4.87
N LEU A 17 -39.88 30.22 5.22
CA LEU A 17 -40.17 29.69 6.55
C LEU A 17 -38.94 29.68 7.48
N GLY A 18 -37.78 30.14 7.04
CA GLY A 18 -36.56 30.22 7.86
C GLY A 18 -35.80 28.91 8.06
N TYR A 19 -36.05 27.89 7.24
CA TYR A 19 -35.28 26.64 7.22
C TYR A 19 -34.01 26.79 6.37
N VAL A 20 -32.88 26.23 6.86
CA VAL A 20 -31.57 26.35 6.19
C VAL A 20 -31.47 25.51 4.90
N ALA A 21 -32.34 24.51 4.72
CA ALA A 21 -32.43 23.75 3.49
C ALA A 21 -33.82 23.16 3.27
N ARG A 22 -34.16 22.92 2.01
CA ARG A 22 -35.41 22.25 1.60
C ARG A 22 -35.60 20.84 2.14
N SER A 23 -34.53 20.18 2.61
CA SER A 23 -34.63 18.85 3.23
C SER A 23 -35.50 18.87 4.50
N ALA A 24 -35.72 20.03 5.13
CA ALA A 24 -36.69 20.20 6.21
C ALA A 24 -38.09 19.67 5.84
N PHE A 25 -38.57 19.90 4.62
CA PHE A 25 -39.89 19.44 4.18
C PHE A 25 -40.01 17.92 4.08
N LYS A 26 -38.89 17.21 3.95
CA LYS A 26 -38.88 15.73 3.98
C LYS A 26 -39.19 15.24 5.39
N LEU A 27 -38.49 15.78 6.40
CA LEU A 27 -38.71 15.42 7.79
C LEU A 27 -40.06 15.94 8.30
N LEU A 28 -40.50 17.14 7.92
CA LEU A 28 -41.84 17.65 8.24
C LEU A 28 -42.95 16.73 7.71
N GLN A 29 -42.82 16.24 6.48
CA GLN A 29 -43.77 15.28 5.92
C GLN A 29 -43.76 13.96 6.72
N MET A 30 -42.58 13.40 6.98
CA MET A 30 -42.44 12.16 7.76
C MET A 30 -42.99 12.33 9.18
N GLN A 31 -42.69 13.45 9.83
CA GLN A 31 -43.18 13.79 11.16
C GLN A 31 -44.71 13.93 11.18
N LYS A 32 -45.31 14.60 10.17
CA LYS A 32 -46.77 14.74 10.04
C LYS A 32 -47.46 13.39 9.83
N GLN A 33 -46.88 12.50 9.04
CA GLN A 33 -47.48 11.20 8.68
C GLN A 33 -47.28 10.13 9.76
N HIS A 34 -46.11 10.12 10.42
CA HIS A 34 -45.70 9.02 11.28
C HIS A 34 -45.57 9.42 12.76
N LYS A 35 -45.59 10.71 13.11
CA LYS A 35 -45.43 11.22 14.50
C LYS A 35 -44.18 10.64 15.18
N LEU A 36 -43.03 10.79 14.52
CA LEU A 36 -41.76 10.15 14.89
C LEU A 36 -41.15 10.74 16.16
N ILE A 37 -41.21 12.06 16.30
CA ILE A 37 -40.64 12.82 17.40
C ILE A 37 -41.77 13.31 18.30
N THR A 38 -41.75 12.92 19.57
CA THR A 38 -42.72 13.39 20.58
C THR A 38 -42.13 14.55 21.40
N PRO A 39 -42.96 15.38 22.05
CA PRO A 39 -42.46 16.40 22.97
C PRO A 39 -41.54 15.81 24.03
N GLY A 40 -40.41 16.47 24.31
CA GLY A 40 -39.40 15.98 25.26
C GLY A 40 -38.54 14.80 24.79
N ALA A 41 -38.61 14.40 23.51
CA ALA A 41 -37.80 13.31 22.96
C ALA A 41 -36.28 13.58 23.03
N SER A 42 -35.52 12.49 23.01
CA SER A 42 -34.08 12.49 22.73
C SER A 42 -33.85 12.03 21.29
N VAL A 43 -33.30 12.92 20.46
CA VAL A 43 -33.16 12.73 19.01
C VAL A 43 -31.67 12.71 18.65
N LEU A 44 -31.26 11.72 17.86
CA LEU A 44 -29.96 11.66 17.20
C LEU A 44 -30.16 11.88 15.70
N ASP A 45 -29.47 12.85 15.13
CA ASP A 45 -29.54 13.19 13.70
C ASP A 45 -28.18 12.93 13.03
N LEU A 46 -28.10 11.88 12.23
CA LEU A 46 -26.90 11.43 11.53
C LEU A 46 -26.86 12.02 10.11
N GLY A 47 -25.78 12.72 9.77
CA GLY A 47 -25.69 13.49 8.53
C GLY A 47 -26.47 14.80 8.63
N CYS A 48 -26.32 15.52 9.74
CA CYS A 48 -27.19 16.65 10.07
C CYS A 48 -26.92 17.93 9.26
N ALA A 49 -25.81 18.05 8.51
CA ALA A 49 -25.50 19.25 7.75
C ALA A 49 -26.47 19.45 6.56
N PRO A 50 -26.96 20.69 6.30
CA PRO A 50 -26.57 21.96 6.91
C PRO A 50 -27.39 22.38 8.14
N GLY A 51 -28.21 21.49 8.72
CA GLY A 51 -28.97 21.74 9.96
C GLY A 51 -30.49 21.74 9.83
N ALA A 52 -31.03 21.49 8.64
CA ALA A 52 -32.47 21.57 8.40
C ALA A 52 -33.27 20.54 9.20
N TRP A 53 -32.73 19.34 9.39
CA TRP A 53 -33.38 18.31 10.22
C TRP A 53 -33.26 18.61 11.72
N LEU A 54 -32.18 19.27 12.16
CA LEU A 54 -32.06 19.79 13.53
C LEU A 54 -33.15 20.81 13.87
N GLN A 55 -33.46 21.73 12.95
CA GLN A 55 -34.52 22.72 13.12
C GLN A 55 -35.89 22.04 13.33
N VAL A 56 -36.22 21.09 12.46
CA VAL A 56 -37.50 20.35 12.54
C VAL A 56 -37.55 19.48 13.80
N ALA A 57 -36.45 18.84 14.18
CA ALA A 57 -36.35 18.03 15.39
C ALA A 57 -36.54 18.89 16.65
N CYS A 58 -35.88 20.04 16.72
CA CYS A 58 -35.98 20.96 17.86
C CYS A 58 -37.42 21.48 18.06
N GLN A 59 -38.06 21.95 16.99
CA GLN A 59 -39.46 22.38 17.04
C GLN A 59 -40.40 21.25 17.48
N SER A 60 -40.11 20.01 17.07
CA SER A 60 -40.91 18.84 17.43
C SER A 60 -40.78 18.44 18.91
N LEU A 61 -39.77 18.95 19.64
CA LEU A 61 -39.66 18.75 21.09
C LEU A 61 -40.68 19.56 21.89
N GLY A 62 -41.36 20.53 21.26
CA GLY A 62 -42.32 21.42 21.91
C GLY A 62 -41.64 22.46 22.82
N PRO A 63 -42.40 23.11 23.72
CA PRO A 63 -41.87 24.11 24.65
C PRO A 63 -40.69 23.60 25.50
N LEU A 64 -39.78 24.50 25.90
CA LEU A 64 -38.58 24.18 26.68
C LEU A 64 -38.88 23.39 27.97
N GLU A 65 -40.01 23.68 28.62
CA GLU A 65 -40.52 22.98 29.82
C GLU A 65 -40.78 21.48 29.62
N LYS A 66 -40.98 21.01 28.37
CA LYS A 66 -41.11 19.58 28.06
C LYS A 66 -39.77 18.85 28.04
N GLY A 67 -38.64 19.57 28.12
CA GLY A 67 -37.29 19.01 28.08
C GLY A 67 -36.93 18.43 26.71
N GLY A 68 -36.10 17.38 26.70
CA GLY A 68 -35.61 16.74 25.49
C GLY A 68 -34.24 17.24 25.02
N ALA A 69 -33.69 16.60 24.01
CA ALA A 69 -32.39 16.97 23.43
C ALA A 69 -32.27 16.50 21.98
N VAL A 70 -31.56 17.27 21.15
CA VAL A 70 -31.19 16.89 19.78
C VAL A 70 -29.67 16.89 19.67
N VAL A 71 -29.10 15.78 19.22
CA VAL A 71 -27.67 15.65 18.93
C VAL A 71 -27.51 15.43 17.43
N GLY A 72 -26.93 16.41 16.74
CA GLY A 72 -26.54 16.30 15.33
C GLY A 72 -25.10 15.83 15.19
N ILE A 73 -24.86 14.86 14.30
CA ILE A 73 -23.52 14.38 13.97
C ILE A 73 -23.32 14.48 12.47
N ASP A 74 -22.23 15.13 12.06
CA ASP A 74 -21.84 15.26 10.66
C ASP A 74 -20.31 15.30 10.52
N LEU A 75 -19.83 15.07 9.30
CA LEU A 75 -18.42 15.27 8.92
C LEU A 75 -18.05 16.75 8.84
N LYS A 76 -19.03 17.63 8.62
CA LYS A 76 -18.82 19.08 8.53
C LYS A 76 -19.08 19.74 9.87
N GLU A 77 -18.14 20.55 10.31
CA GLU A 77 -18.36 21.45 11.44
C GLU A 77 -19.45 22.45 11.06
N MET A 78 -20.51 22.52 11.88
CA MET A 78 -21.62 23.43 11.67
C MET A 78 -22.11 24.02 12.98
N LYS A 79 -22.46 25.31 12.93
CA LYS A 79 -23.14 25.99 14.04
C LYS A 79 -24.60 25.57 14.05
N VAL A 80 -25.16 25.43 15.25
CA VAL A 80 -26.61 25.22 15.43
C VAL A 80 -27.35 26.40 14.77
N PRO A 81 -28.29 26.16 13.85
CA PRO A 81 -29.08 27.24 13.24
C PRO A 81 -29.82 28.01 14.34
N SER A 82 -29.60 29.31 14.47
CA SER A 82 -30.25 30.12 15.51
C SER A 82 -31.76 30.28 15.27
N SER A 83 -32.21 30.17 14.02
CA SER A 83 -33.63 30.07 13.68
C SER A 83 -34.13 28.66 13.97
N HIS A 84 -35.23 28.56 14.74
CA HIS A 84 -35.94 27.32 15.05
C HIS A 84 -35.23 26.30 15.95
N CYS A 85 -34.02 26.61 16.45
CA CYS A 85 -33.35 25.82 17.47
C CYS A 85 -33.18 26.60 18.78
N ASP A 86 -33.19 25.90 19.90
CA ASP A 86 -32.87 26.41 21.22
C ASP A 86 -31.69 25.64 21.85
N SER A 87 -31.40 25.88 23.13
CA SER A 87 -30.27 25.30 23.87
C SER A 87 -30.29 23.77 23.96
N ARG A 88 -31.37 23.10 23.56
CA ARG A 88 -31.47 21.63 23.54
C ARG A 88 -30.75 20.98 22.34
N VAL A 89 -30.30 21.75 21.37
CA VAL A 89 -29.60 21.24 20.18
C VAL A 89 -28.08 21.35 20.35
N ARG A 90 -27.38 20.24 20.09
CA ARG A 90 -25.91 20.17 20.06
C ARG A 90 -25.43 19.52 18.78
N THR A 91 -24.37 20.03 18.18
CA THR A 91 -23.71 19.43 17.01
C THR A 91 -22.36 18.83 17.41
N VAL A 92 -21.96 17.75 16.72
CA VAL A 92 -20.68 17.07 16.90
C VAL A 92 -20.08 16.81 15.52
N CYS A 93 -18.87 17.32 15.29
CA CYS A 93 -18.13 17.09 14.05
C CYS A 93 -17.29 15.83 14.19
N VAL A 94 -17.78 14.70 13.66
CA VAL A 94 -17.10 13.40 13.71
C VAL A 94 -17.69 12.47 12.66
N ASP A 95 -16.87 11.56 12.14
CA ASP A 95 -17.34 10.54 11.23
C ASP A 95 -18.21 9.50 11.96
N VAL A 96 -19.48 9.40 11.56
CA VAL A 96 -20.44 8.43 12.06
C VAL A 96 -19.94 6.99 11.89
N MET A 97 -19.16 6.71 10.85
CA MET A 97 -18.56 5.39 10.60
C MET A 97 -17.52 5.00 11.66
N SER A 98 -16.89 5.98 12.29
CA SER A 98 -15.83 5.78 13.31
C SER A 98 -16.35 5.63 14.74
N LEU A 99 -17.59 6.07 15.02
CA LEU A 99 -18.10 6.20 16.39
C LEU A 99 -18.44 4.86 17.09
N LEU A 100 -17.88 4.59 18.26
CA LEU A 100 -18.31 3.46 19.07
C LEU A 100 -19.73 3.70 19.64
N LYS A 101 -20.53 2.64 19.80
CA LYS A 101 -21.90 2.73 20.33
C LYS A 101 -21.93 3.36 21.72
N GLU A 102 -20.91 3.13 22.53
CA GLU A 102 -20.70 3.71 23.86
C GLU A 102 -20.51 5.23 23.77
N GLN A 103 -19.71 5.70 22.81
CA GLN A 103 -19.50 7.12 22.57
C GLN A 103 -20.80 7.80 22.15
N VAL A 104 -21.57 7.17 21.25
CA VAL A 104 -22.89 7.67 20.83
C VAL A 104 -23.87 7.68 22.01
N ARG A 105 -23.85 6.63 22.86
CA ARG A 105 -24.71 6.57 24.05
C ARG A 105 -24.37 7.65 25.07
N ALA A 106 -23.08 7.91 25.29
CA ALA A 106 -22.61 8.97 26.20
C ALA A 106 -23.09 10.36 25.77
N MET A 107 -23.37 10.57 24.48
CA MET A 107 -23.93 11.82 23.96
C MET A 107 -25.42 12.02 24.27
N SER A 108 -26.12 10.97 24.69
CA SER A 108 -27.56 11.03 24.99
C SER A 108 -27.83 11.54 26.42
N PRO A 109 -29.00 12.15 26.68
CA PRO A 109 -29.36 12.59 28.02
C PRO A 109 -29.32 11.43 29.02
N GLN A 110 -28.53 11.61 30.09
CA GLN A 110 -28.32 10.62 31.15
C GLN A 110 -27.77 9.27 30.64
N GLU A 111 -27.13 9.26 29.46
CA GLU A 111 -26.59 8.06 28.80
C GLU A 111 -27.62 6.95 28.53
N ARG A 112 -28.92 7.29 28.51
CA ARG A 112 -30.02 6.33 28.34
C ARG A 112 -30.28 5.93 26.88
N GLY A 113 -29.52 6.44 25.92
CA GLY A 113 -29.75 6.29 24.48
C GLY A 113 -30.76 7.31 23.94
N PHE A 114 -31.23 7.12 22.71
CA PHE A 114 -32.13 8.04 22.00
C PHE A 114 -33.51 7.42 21.78
N SER A 115 -34.58 8.22 21.86
CA SER A 115 -35.94 7.78 21.50
C SER A 115 -36.19 7.85 20.00
N VAL A 116 -35.42 8.66 19.27
CA VAL A 116 -35.50 8.78 17.81
C VAL A 116 -34.09 8.84 17.23
N ILE A 117 -33.83 8.07 16.17
CA ILE A 117 -32.62 8.19 15.36
C ILE A 117 -33.03 8.52 13.92
N LEU A 118 -32.44 9.57 13.38
CA LEU A 118 -32.66 10.06 12.02
C LEU A 118 -31.35 9.94 11.26
N SER A 119 -31.41 9.54 9.99
CA SER A 119 -30.24 9.48 9.11
C SER A 119 -30.59 10.02 7.72
N ASP A 120 -30.15 11.25 7.42
CA ASP A 120 -30.13 11.84 6.06
C ASP A 120 -28.74 11.72 5.42
N MET A 121 -27.86 10.89 6.00
CA MET A 121 -26.55 10.57 5.42
C MET A 121 -26.68 10.16 3.96
N CYS A 122 -25.84 10.75 3.12
CA CYS A 122 -25.79 10.48 1.69
C CYS A 122 -24.33 10.42 1.28
N PRO A 123 -23.90 9.39 0.52
CA PRO A 123 -22.54 9.35 0.01
C PRO A 123 -22.35 10.44 -1.05
N THR A 124 -21.10 10.79 -1.34
CA THR A 124 -20.77 11.56 -2.54
C THR A 124 -21.12 10.72 -3.77
N VAL A 125 -22.16 11.14 -4.50
CA VAL A 125 -22.71 10.41 -5.65
C VAL A 125 -21.74 10.52 -6.83
N SER A 126 -21.21 9.40 -7.30
CA SER A 126 -20.28 9.33 -8.43
C SER A 126 -20.98 9.29 -9.79
N GLY A 127 -22.31 9.11 -9.80
CA GLY A 127 -23.11 8.92 -11.02
C GLY A 127 -23.17 7.46 -11.49
N ILE A 128 -22.47 6.55 -10.80
CA ILE A 128 -22.49 5.11 -11.08
C ILE A 128 -23.49 4.47 -10.14
N THR A 129 -24.68 4.14 -10.66
CA THR A 129 -25.82 3.68 -9.86
C THR A 129 -25.45 2.58 -8.86
N ALA A 130 -24.75 1.53 -9.29
CA ALA A 130 -24.40 0.39 -8.41
C ALA A 130 -23.46 0.78 -7.26
N LYS A 131 -22.47 1.65 -7.53
CA LYS A 131 -21.54 2.16 -6.52
C LYS A 131 -22.25 3.08 -5.53
N ASP A 132 -23.05 4.00 -6.04
CA ASP A 132 -23.79 4.96 -5.23
C ASP A 132 -24.81 4.26 -4.33
N THR A 133 -25.50 3.23 -4.82
CA THR A 133 -26.42 2.42 -4.02
C THR A 133 -25.67 1.61 -2.96
N ALA A 134 -24.52 1.00 -3.28
CA ALA A 134 -23.74 0.24 -2.31
C ALA A 134 -23.20 1.11 -1.15
N LEU A 135 -22.66 2.29 -1.46
CA LEU A 135 -22.20 3.25 -0.44
C LEU A 135 -23.36 3.79 0.39
N SER A 136 -24.53 4.01 -0.24
CA SER A 136 -25.74 4.41 0.47
C SER A 136 -26.22 3.31 1.42
N CYS A 137 -26.14 2.04 1.01
CA CYS A 137 -26.45 0.89 1.85
C CYS A 137 -25.50 0.81 3.05
N GLU A 138 -24.21 1.06 2.88
CA GLU A 138 -23.24 1.05 3.97
C GLU A 138 -23.57 2.09 5.06
N LEU A 139 -23.87 3.33 4.66
CA LEU A 139 -24.31 4.39 5.58
C LEU A 139 -25.62 4.03 6.29
N GLY A 140 -26.57 3.46 5.55
CA GLY A 140 -27.83 2.98 6.14
C GLY A 140 -27.62 1.84 7.14
N MET A 141 -26.74 0.89 6.82
CA MET A 141 -26.40 -0.24 7.68
C MET A 141 -25.72 0.24 8.95
N ARG A 142 -24.90 1.27 8.85
CA ARG A 142 -24.29 1.93 10.01
C ARG A 142 -25.33 2.55 10.94
N ALA A 143 -26.27 3.32 10.40
CA ALA A 143 -27.34 3.91 11.19
C ALA A 143 -28.19 2.83 11.90
N LEU A 144 -28.47 1.72 11.20
CA LEU A 144 -29.17 0.58 11.74
C LEU A 144 -28.39 -0.13 12.84
N LEU A 145 -27.09 -0.38 12.65
CA LEU A 145 -26.20 -0.98 13.65
C LEU A 145 -26.13 -0.14 14.93
N LEU A 146 -25.95 1.18 14.80
CA LEU A 146 -25.99 2.08 15.95
C LEU A 146 -27.35 2.01 16.65
N ALA A 147 -28.44 1.98 15.89
CA ALA A 147 -29.78 1.90 16.46
C ALA A 147 -30.03 0.60 17.23
N VAL A 148 -29.81 -0.57 16.61
CA VAL A 148 -30.24 -1.87 17.17
C VAL A 148 -29.12 -2.69 17.82
N GLY A 149 -27.87 -2.51 17.43
CA GLY A 149 -26.68 -3.14 18.02
C GLY A 149 -26.18 -4.41 17.32
N LYS A 150 -27.09 -5.29 16.88
CA LYS A 150 -26.78 -6.48 16.06
C LYS A 150 -27.59 -6.42 14.77
N VAL A 151 -26.94 -6.61 13.63
CA VAL A 151 -27.60 -6.73 12.32
C VAL A 151 -26.90 -7.85 11.54
N PRO A 152 -27.61 -8.89 11.06
CA PRO A 152 -27.08 -9.85 10.09
C PRO A 152 -26.82 -9.12 8.77
N LEU A 153 -25.63 -9.30 8.19
CA LEU A 153 -25.29 -8.78 6.87
C LEU A 153 -26.24 -9.35 5.80
N PRO A 154 -26.91 -8.52 4.99
CA PRO A 154 -27.47 -8.95 3.73
C PRO A 154 -26.60 -8.38 2.60
N CYS A 155 -25.54 -9.10 2.21
CA CYS A 155 -24.84 -8.98 0.92
C CYS A 155 -23.80 -10.11 0.77
N SER A 156 -24.24 -11.37 0.86
CA SER A 156 -23.56 -12.51 0.24
C SER A 156 -24.65 -13.36 -0.40
N ALA A 157 -24.79 -13.26 -1.71
CA ALA A 157 -25.52 -14.29 -2.46
C ALA A 157 -24.68 -15.56 -2.37
N GLY A 158 -25.01 -16.42 -1.41
CA GLY A 158 -24.44 -17.75 -1.24
C GLY A 158 -23.31 -17.85 -0.22
N ASP A 159 -23.61 -17.68 1.06
CA ASP A 159 -23.09 -18.60 2.08
C ASP A 159 -23.82 -18.40 3.41
N SER A 160 -24.50 -19.44 3.87
CA SER A 160 -25.10 -19.51 5.20
C SER A 160 -23.99 -19.75 6.23
N ASN A 161 -23.87 -18.84 7.21
CA ASN A 161 -23.11 -18.92 8.47
C ASN A 161 -21.77 -18.16 8.56
N ALA A 162 -21.77 -16.86 8.25
CA ALA A 162 -20.71 -15.96 8.71
C ALA A 162 -21.29 -14.94 9.72
N GLU A 163 -21.18 -15.24 11.01
CA GLU A 163 -21.37 -14.26 12.10
C GLU A 163 -20.04 -13.52 12.34
N LEU A 164 -20.07 -12.19 12.29
CA LEU A 164 -18.96 -11.33 12.71
C LEU A 164 -18.86 -11.34 14.24
N HIS A 165 -17.86 -12.04 14.79
CA HIS A 165 -17.50 -11.95 16.21
C HIS A 165 -16.58 -10.74 16.45
N LEU A 166 -17.16 -9.63 16.89
CA LEU A 166 -16.42 -8.61 17.63
C LEU A 166 -16.13 -9.15 19.03
N ASN A 167 -14.85 -9.34 19.36
CA ASN A 167 -14.40 -9.75 20.69
C ASN A 167 -14.85 -8.72 21.74
N SER A 168 -15.81 -9.13 22.57
CA SER A 168 -16.12 -8.49 23.85
C SER A 168 -15.43 -9.27 24.96
N THR A 169 -14.53 -8.62 25.68
CA THR A 169 -14.05 -9.08 26.97
C THR A 169 -14.85 -8.37 28.07
N GLY A 170 -15.67 -9.13 28.78
CA GLY A 170 -16.20 -8.74 30.09
C GLY A 170 -17.69 -8.39 30.15
N LEU A 171 -18.44 -9.31 30.76
CA LEU A 171 -19.70 -9.14 31.49
C LEU A 171 -21.00 -9.01 30.67
N ASP A 172 -21.73 -10.13 30.64
CA ASP A 172 -23.14 -10.26 30.27
C ASP A 172 -24.02 -9.14 30.86
N ALA A 173 -24.71 -8.39 29.98
CA ALA A 173 -26.04 -7.77 30.16
C ALA A 173 -26.39 -6.61 29.18
N LYS A 174 -25.53 -6.16 28.24
CA LYS A 174 -25.76 -4.92 27.46
C LYS A 174 -25.61 -5.01 25.93
N GLU A 175 -26.11 -6.06 25.30
CA GLU A 175 -26.23 -6.14 23.83
C GLU A 175 -27.40 -5.30 23.29
N ASN A 176 -27.36 -3.97 23.45
CA ASN A 176 -28.35 -3.07 22.89
C ASN A 176 -27.72 -1.88 22.17
N GLY A 177 -28.11 -1.67 20.92
CA GLY A 177 -27.88 -0.41 20.22
C GLY A 177 -28.49 0.80 20.97
N VAL A 178 -28.16 2.00 20.53
CA VAL A 178 -28.48 3.25 21.22
C VAL A 178 -29.94 3.69 21.12
N LEU A 179 -30.77 3.02 20.31
CA LEU A 179 -32.21 3.33 20.22
C LEU A 179 -32.98 2.70 21.40
N ARG A 180 -33.72 3.53 22.15
CA ARG A 180 -34.56 3.09 23.28
C ARG A 180 -35.71 2.19 22.82
N ARG A 181 -36.23 1.36 23.75
CA ARG A 181 -37.44 0.55 23.51
C ARG A 181 -38.60 1.45 23.10
N GLY A 182 -39.38 1.02 22.11
CA GLY A 182 -40.46 1.83 21.53
C GLY A 182 -39.97 3.01 20.68
N GLY A 183 -38.66 3.20 20.52
CA GLY A 183 -38.09 4.28 19.74
C GLY A 183 -38.27 4.11 18.23
N ASN A 184 -38.10 5.21 17.50
CA ASN A 184 -38.29 5.30 16.06
C ASN A 184 -36.96 5.50 15.32
N LEU A 185 -36.84 4.95 14.11
CA LEU A 185 -35.66 5.04 13.26
C LEU A 185 -36.05 5.44 11.84
N VAL A 186 -35.32 6.40 11.26
CA VAL A 186 -35.44 6.79 9.85
C VAL A 186 -34.09 6.67 9.18
N ILE A 187 -34.04 5.98 8.03
CA ILE A 187 -32.82 5.79 7.24
C ILE A 187 -33.07 6.20 5.80
N LYS A 188 -32.27 7.13 5.29
CA LYS A 188 -32.18 7.41 3.85
C LYS A 188 -31.35 6.35 3.14
N LEU A 189 -31.86 5.90 1.99
CA LEU A 189 -31.16 5.05 1.04
C LEU A 189 -31.35 5.59 -0.38
N LEU A 190 -30.50 5.16 -1.31
CA LEU A 190 -30.77 5.25 -2.74
C LEU A 190 -31.53 4.00 -3.19
N GLU A 191 -32.59 4.18 -3.96
CA GLU A 191 -33.49 3.12 -4.41
C GLU A 191 -32.76 2.06 -5.24
N SER A 192 -32.69 0.83 -4.71
CA SER A 192 -32.07 -0.36 -5.34
C SER A 192 -32.84 -1.63 -4.96
N GLU A 193 -32.61 -2.73 -5.68
CA GLU A 193 -33.18 -4.05 -5.35
C GLU A 193 -32.67 -4.58 -3.99
N GLU A 194 -31.46 -4.22 -3.60
CA GLU A 194 -30.81 -4.62 -2.34
C GLU A 194 -31.52 -4.07 -1.08
N ASN A 195 -32.30 -2.99 -1.24
CA ASN A 195 -33.06 -2.38 -0.13
C ASN A 195 -34.11 -3.33 0.48
N ALA A 196 -34.49 -4.41 -0.21
CA ALA A 196 -35.37 -5.43 0.32
C ALA A 196 -34.84 -6.07 1.63
N GLY A 197 -33.51 -6.17 1.76
CA GLY A 197 -32.85 -6.69 2.97
C GLY A 197 -33.15 -5.84 4.21
N PHE A 198 -33.05 -4.51 4.08
CA PHE A 198 -33.34 -3.56 5.16
C PHE A 198 -34.77 -3.66 5.67
N MET A 199 -35.74 -3.74 4.74
CA MET A 199 -37.15 -3.90 5.07
C MET A 199 -37.40 -5.20 5.84
N LYS A 200 -36.84 -6.32 5.37
CA LYS A 200 -37.00 -7.63 6.01
C LYS A 200 -36.44 -7.64 7.42
N PHE A 201 -35.23 -7.12 7.60
CA PHE A 201 -34.59 -7.02 8.92
C PHE A 201 -35.38 -6.10 9.86
N CYS A 202 -35.72 -4.88 9.42
CA CYS A 202 -36.41 -3.93 10.27
C CYS A 202 -37.79 -4.44 10.73
N LYS A 203 -38.50 -5.22 9.89
CA LYS A 203 -39.79 -5.83 10.29
C LYS A 203 -39.67 -6.81 11.47
N GLN A 204 -38.49 -7.36 11.72
CA GLN A 204 -38.23 -8.23 12.87
C GLN A 204 -38.01 -7.43 14.17
N HIS A 205 -37.54 -6.19 14.05
CA HIS A 205 -37.11 -5.36 15.18
C HIS A 205 -38.03 -4.17 15.49
N PHE A 206 -39.01 -3.88 14.63
CA PHE A 206 -39.91 -2.74 14.77
C PHE A 206 -41.36 -3.14 14.54
N THR A 207 -42.27 -2.49 15.27
CA THR A 207 -43.71 -2.75 15.18
C THR A 207 -44.28 -2.39 13.82
N LYS A 208 -43.79 -1.30 13.22
CA LYS A 208 -44.24 -0.83 11.90
C LYS A 208 -43.04 -0.38 11.07
N VAL A 209 -42.97 -0.85 9.82
CA VAL A 209 -41.92 -0.48 8.87
C VAL A 209 -42.56 -0.14 7.53
N SER A 210 -42.20 1.01 6.96
CA SER A 210 -42.73 1.48 5.67
C SER A 210 -41.69 2.28 4.90
N TRP A 211 -41.71 2.18 3.57
CA TRP A 211 -40.98 3.08 2.69
C TRP A 211 -41.77 4.36 2.44
N LEU A 212 -41.07 5.49 2.37
CA LEU A 212 -41.63 6.75 1.92
C LEU A 212 -40.65 7.46 0.99
N ARG A 213 -41.15 7.97 -0.13
CA ARG A 213 -40.46 8.94 -0.97
C ARG A 213 -41.10 10.32 -0.77
N PRO A 214 -40.47 11.24 -0.02
CA PRO A 214 -41.05 12.55 0.26
C PRO A 214 -41.32 13.38 -0.99
N LYS A 215 -42.34 14.25 -0.94
CA LYS A 215 -42.68 15.15 -2.05
C LYS A 215 -41.58 16.17 -2.36
N ALA A 216 -40.75 16.49 -1.37
CA ALA A 216 -39.60 17.38 -1.51
C ALA A 216 -38.36 16.70 -2.13
N THR A 217 -38.43 15.42 -2.47
CA THR A 217 -37.40 14.71 -3.24
C THR A 217 -37.37 15.22 -4.68
N ARG A 218 -36.17 15.50 -5.21
CA ARG A 218 -36.01 15.90 -6.62
C ARG A 218 -36.40 14.76 -7.55
N SER A 219 -36.99 15.09 -8.71
CA SER A 219 -37.34 14.11 -9.75
C SER A 219 -36.13 13.29 -10.20
N CYS A 220 -34.95 13.90 -10.28
CA CYS A 220 -33.69 13.22 -10.65
C CYS A 220 -33.03 12.42 -9.52
N SER A 221 -33.48 12.55 -8.27
CA SER A 221 -32.85 11.84 -7.15
C SER A 221 -33.50 10.47 -6.95
N ARG A 222 -32.71 9.43 -6.70
CA ARG A 222 -33.23 8.10 -6.32
C ARG A 222 -33.39 7.91 -4.82
N GLU A 223 -33.39 8.98 -4.02
CA GLU A 223 -33.52 8.84 -2.57
C GLU A 223 -34.90 8.31 -2.14
N ILE A 224 -34.89 7.39 -1.18
CA ILE A 224 -36.05 6.79 -0.53
C ILE A 224 -35.74 6.63 0.97
N TYR A 225 -36.76 6.71 1.83
CA TYR A 225 -36.58 6.65 3.28
C TYR A 225 -37.29 5.44 3.86
N LEU A 226 -36.57 4.65 4.65
CA LEU A 226 -37.13 3.59 5.48
C LEU A 226 -37.55 4.17 6.82
N ILE A 227 -38.83 4.03 7.16
CA ILE A 227 -39.41 4.53 8.40
C ILE A 227 -39.78 3.33 9.29
N CYS A 228 -39.13 3.25 10.44
CA CYS A 228 -39.26 2.16 11.41
C CYS A 228 -39.81 2.72 12.74
N GLN A 229 -40.93 2.20 13.22
CA GLN A 229 -41.61 2.69 14.42
C GLN A 229 -41.76 1.60 15.48
N GLY A 230 -41.54 1.99 16.74
CA GLY A 230 -41.76 1.13 17.89
C GLY A 230 -40.81 -0.07 17.94
N ARG A 231 -39.54 0.17 18.31
CA ARG A 231 -38.52 -0.88 18.49
C ARG A 231 -38.98 -1.97 19.48
N ASN A 232 -38.99 -3.22 19.02
CA ASN A 232 -39.35 -4.45 19.74
C ASN A 232 -38.10 -5.17 20.28
N TRP A 233 -38.30 -6.02 21.29
CA TRP A 233 -37.34 -7.03 21.73
C TRP A 233 -37.83 -8.39 21.23
N LEU A 234 -37.04 -9.08 20.41
CA LEU A 234 -37.27 -10.50 20.18
C LEU A 234 -36.68 -11.28 21.36
N THR A 235 -37.55 -11.90 22.16
CA THR A 235 -37.23 -13.02 23.03
C THR A 235 -37.35 -14.32 22.21
N THR A 236 -36.24 -14.85 21.72
CA THR A 236 -36.18 -16.25 21.24
C THR A 236 -34.93 -16.92 21.80
N PRO A 237 -35.06 -17.96 22.63
CA PRO A 237 -33.93 -18.65 23.26
C PRO A 237 -33.32 -19.67 22.30
N PHE A 238 -32.01 -19.59 22.06
CA PHE A 238 -31.26 -20.71 21.49
C PHE A 238 -31.04 -21.76 22.59
N LYS A 239 -31.53 -22.99 22.34
CA LYS A 239 -31.36 -24.15 23.24
C LYS A 239 -29.88 -24.49 23.37
N SER A 240 -29.34 -24.37 24.59
CA SER A 240 -28.05 -24.97 24.97
C SER A 240 -28.25 -26.46 25.27
N ILE A 241 -27.52 -27.31 24.54
CA ILE A 241 -27.40 -28.75 24.82
C ILE A 241 -26.49 -28.90 26.04
N HIS A 242 -27.04 -29.52 27.08
CA HIS A 242 -26.36 -29.87 28.33
C HIS A 242 -25.13 -30.76 28.11
N LEU A 243 -24.00 -30.36 28.71
CA LEU A 243 -22.96 -31.28 29.17
C LEU A 243 -22.81 -31.12 30.69
N LYS A 244 -23.10 -32.21 31.39
CA LYS A 244 -23.19 -32.31 32.85
C LYS A 244 -21.82 -32.06 33.49
N ALA A 245 -21.80 -31.17 34.47
CA ALA A 245 -20.75 -31.08 35.47
C ALA A 245 -20.81 -32.30 36.40
N VAL A 246 -19.65 -32.89 36.68
CA VAL A 246 -19.46 -33.83 37.78
C VAL A 246 -18.73 -33.06 38.89
N GLU A 247 -19.39 -32.93 40.04
CA GLU A 247 -18.83 -32.40 41.28
C GLU A 247 -17.65 -33.25 41.77
N ARG A 248 -16.60 -32.59 42.28
CA ARG A 248 -15.87 -33.11 43.44
C ARG A 248 -15.55 -31.99 44.43
N ARG A 249 -15.83 -32.33 45.69
CA ARG A 249 -15.80 -31.50 46.89
C ARG A 249 -14.38 -31.07 47.29
N SER A 250 -14.36 -29.91 47.93
CA SER A 250 -13.33 -29.36 48.81
C SER A 250 -12.79 -30.37 49.84
N MET A 251 -11.48 -30.31 50.10
CA MET A 251 -10.91 -30.42 51.45
C MET A 251 -9.47 -29.84 51.50
N GLY A 252 -9.31 -28.78 52.29
CA GLY A 252 -8.23 -28.63 53.28
C GLY A 252 -6.77 -28.51 52.84
N GLY A 253 -6.20 -27.32 53.07
CA GLY A 253 -5.08 -27.19 54.00
C GLY A 253 -3.64 -27.21 53.47
N VAL A 254 -2.99 -26.04 53.60
CA VAL A 254 -1.57 -25.87 53.92
C VAL A 254 -0.56 -26.31 52.85
N ARG A 255 -0.11 -25.37 52.01
CA ARG A 255 1.29 -25.14 51.56
C ARG A 255 1.33 -24.20 50.36
N THR A 256 1.09 -22.92 50.60
CA THR A 256 1.24 -21.86 49.58
C THR A 256 2.41 -20.97 49.98
N PHE A 257 3.64 -21.38 49.65
CA PHE A 257 4.75 -20.41 49.52
C PHE A 257 5.92 -20.82 48.62
N LEU A 258 5.88 -21.96 47.89
CA LEU A 258 7.05 -22.40 47.10
C LEU A 258 6.76 -22.91 45.67
N VAL A 259 5.52 -22.82 45.18
CA VAL A 259 5.16 -23.27 43.81
C VAL A 259 4.82 -22.11 42.86
N ALA A 260 4.58 -20.90 43.38
CA ALA A 260 4.31 -19.72 42.56
C ALA A 260 5.54 -19.18 41.82
N VAL A 261 6.76 -19.57 42.22
CA VAL A 261 8.01 -19.10 41.60
C VAL A 261 8.48 -19.99 40.45
N CYS A 262 8.03 -21.25 40.34
CA CYS A 262 8.42 -22.12 39.22
C CYS A 262 7.43 -22.14 38.05
N ILE A 263 6.17 -21.74 38.25
CA ILE A 263 5.16 -21.67 37.17
C ILE A 263 5.19 -20.30 36.44
N LEU A 264 5.83 -19.29 37.02
CA LEU A 264 6.09 -18.00 36.36
C LEU A 264 7.33 -17.99 35.44
N PHE A 265 8.07 -19.11 35.33
CA PHE A 265 9.26 -19.23 34.46
C PHE A 265 9.09 -20.19 33.26
N SER A 266 7.88 -20.68 32.97
CA SER A 266 7.67 -21.67 31.89
C SER A 266 6.70 -21.25 30.77
N SER A 267 6.20 -20.01 30.76
CA SER A 267 5.33 -19.51 29.69
C SER A 267 5.67 -18.09 29.24
N ALA A 268 6.96 -17.77 29.24
CA ALA A 268 7.52 -16.64 28.50
C ALA A 268 8.66 -17.14 27.60
N GLN A 269 8.35 -18.04 26.68
CA GLN A 269 9.10 -18.04 25.43
C GLN A 269 8.61 -16.83 24.64
N LEU A 270 9.10 -15.63 24.98
CA LEU A 270 9.34 -14.67 23.91
C LEU A 270 10.22 -15.45 22.92
N SER A 271 9.69 -15.72 21.72
CA SER A 271 10.52 -16.23 20.63
C SER A 271 11.50 -15.11 20.26
N ALA A 272 12.56 -14.96 21.05
CA ALA A 272 13.66 -14.08 20.73
C ALA A 272 14.19 -14.51 19.36
N GLY A 273 14.20 -13.58 18.40
CA GLY A 273 14.73 -13.84 17.07
C GLY A 273 16.14 -14.40 17.15
N VAL A 274 16.45 -15.35 16.27
CA VAL A 274 17.78 -15.98 16.25
C VAL A 274 18.75 -15.02 15.59
N THR A 275 19.95 -14.88 16.15
CA THR A 275 21.04 -14.18 15.44
C THR A 275 21.59 -15.08 14.34
N ARG A 276 21.57 -14.59 13.11
CA ARG A 276 22.05 -15.26 11.90
C ARG A 276 23.32 -14.57 11.40
N HIS A 277 24.41 -15.31 11.34
CA HIS A 277 25.69 -14.80 10.87
C HIS A 277 25.95 -15.21 9.43
N TYR A 278 26.35 -14.26 8.60
CA TYR A 278 26.80 -14.48 7.23
C TYR A 278 28.13 -13.78 6.99
N LYS A 279 28.93 -14.34 6.08
CA LYS A 279 30.14 -13.71 5.57
C LYS A 279 30.03 -13.61 4.05
N PHE A 280 30.19 -12.40 3.54
CA PHE A 280 30.16 -12.07 2.12
C PHE A 280 31.57 -11.68 1.71
N ASP A 281 32.28 -12.59 1.05
CA ASP A 281 33.56 -12.31 0.41
C ASP A 281 33.30 -11.83 -1.03
N VAL A 282 33.48 -10.54 -1.27
CA VAL A 282 33.31 -9.92 -2.59
C VAL A 282 34.58 -10.20 -3.39
N THR A 283 34.45 -10.98 -4.47
CA THR A 283 35.60 -11.50 -5.24
C THR A 283 35.30 -11.49 -6.73
N LEU A 284 36.35 -11.45 -7.55
CA LEU A 284 36.24 -11.69 -8.99
C LEU A 284 36.10 -13.17 -9.30
N ARG A 285 35.17 -13.53 -10.18
CA ARG A 285 35.04 -14.88 -10.74
C ARG A 285 34.72 -14.84 -12.22
N ASN A 286 35.27 -15.80 -12.95
CA ASN A 286 34.95 -15.97 -14.35
C ASN A 286 33.54 -16.58 -14.49
N ALA A 287 32.73 -15.96 -15.35
CA ALA A 287 31.43 -16.47 -15.74
C ALA A 287 31.33 -16.47 -17.27
N THR A 288 30.71 -17.53 -17.79
CA THR A 288 30.51 -17.72 -19.23
C THR A 288 29.02 -17.62 -19.55
N ARG A 289 28.65 -16.71 -20.45
CA ARG A 289 27.30 -16.58 -21.02
C ARG A 289 27.44 -16.15 -22.48
N LEU A 290 26.47 -16.51 -23.32
CA LEU A 290 26.45 -16.10 -24.73
C LEU A 290 27.76 -16.42 -25.47
N CYS A 291 28.38 -17.57 -25.16
CA CYS A 291 29.70 -18.00 -25.66
C CYS A 291 30.91 -17.13 -25.25
N ALA A 292 30.73 -16.08 -24.44
CA ALA A 292 31.80 -15.22 -23.96
C ALA A 292 32.09 -15.48 -22.48
N THR A 293 33.37 -15.52 -22.11
CA THR A 293 33.81 -15.60 -20.71
C THR A 293 34.40 -14.28 -20.28
N LYS A 294 33.92 -13.74 -19.16
CA LYS A 294 34.51 -12.55 -18.53
C LYS A 294 34.60 -12.72 -17.02
N SER A 295 35.46 -11.92 -16.39
CA SER A 295 35.50 -11.81 -14.94
C SER A 295 34.39 -10.87 -14.45
N ILE A 296 33.63 -11.29 -13.45
CA ILE A 296 32.56 -10.51 -12.83
C ILE A 296 32.77 -10.43 -11.32
N VAL A 297 32.27 -9.36 -10.70
CA VAL A 297 32.25 -9.25 -9.24
C VAL A 297 31.13 -10.13 -8.70
N THR A 298 31.44 -10.93 -7.69
CA THR A 298 30.51 -11.89 -7.09
C THR A 298 30.63 -11.90 -5.59
N VAL A 299 29.60 -12.38 -4.90
CA VAL A 299 29.67 -12.69 -3.47
C VAL A 299 29.86 -14.19 -3.30
N ASN A 300 30.90 -14.57 -2.57
CA ASN A 300 31.26 -15.98 -2.30
C ASN A 300 31.42 -16.81 -3.58
N GLY A 301 31.83 -16.18 -4.68
CA GLY A 301 32.02 -16.81 -5.97
C GLY A 301 30.74 -17.27 -6.69
N ARG A 302 29.57 -16.72 -6.32
CA ARG A 302 28.25 -17.11 -6.87
C ARG A 302 27.61 -15.97 -7.65
N PHE A 303 26.95 -16.31 -8.76
CA PHE A 303 26.11 -15.43 -9.56
C PHE A 303 24.83 -16.18 -10.02
N PRO A 304 23.63 -15.73 -9.60
CA PRO A 304 23.37 -14.74 -8.56
C PRO A 304 24.01 -15.12 -7.22
N GLY A 305 24.16 -14.16 -6.34
CA GLY A 305 24.78 -14.32 -5.02
C GLY A 305 24.01 -15.27 -4.09
N PRO A 306 24.58 -15.58 -2.91
CA PRO A 306 23.98 -16.50 -1.96
C PRO A 306 22.59 -16.02 -1.48
N ARG A 307 21.64 -16.97 -1.46
CA ARG A 307 20.32 -16.79 -0.85
C ARG A 307 20.44 -16.71 0.67
N ILE A 308 19.85 -15.68 1.27
CA ILE A 308 19.64 -15.56 2.70
C ILE A 308 18.21 -15.99 3.01
N VAL A 309 18.04 -16.82 4.04
CA VAL A 309 16.73 -17.23 4.55
C VAL A 309 16.73 -17.11 6.06
N VAL A 310 15.85 -16.26 6.57
CA VAL A 310 15.70 -15.93 7.99
C VAL A 310 14.22 -15.95 8.34
N ARG A 311 13.88 -15.76 9.62
CA ARG A 311 12.50 -15.53 10.05
C ARG A 311 12.30 -14.08 10.46
N GLU A 312 11.06 -13.64 10.43
CA GLU A 312 10.66 -12.38 11.04
C GLU A 312 11.15 -12.30 12.49
N GLY A 313 11.72 -11.15 12.85
CA GLY A 313 12.34 -10.91 14.15
C GLY A 313 13.78 -11.43 14.30
N ASP A 314 14.29 -12.29 13.40
CA ASP A 314 15.70 -12.69 13.43
C ASP A 314 16.63 -11.46 13.32
N ARG A 315 17.79 -11.55 13.97
CA ARG A 315 18.87 -10.55 13.84
C ARG A 315 19.87 -11.02 12.81
N LEU A 316 20.17 -10.21 11.80
CA LEU A 316 21.10 -10.54 10.74
C LEU A 316 22.41 -9.79 10.98
N VAL A 317 23.51 -10.52 10.95
CA VAL A 317 24.87 -9.99 11.08
C VAL A 317 25.67 -10.45 9.87
N VAL A 318 25.88 -9.56 8.91
CA VAL A 318 26.54 -9.87 7.65
C VAL A 318 27.86 -9.11 7.55
N LYS A 319 28.97 -9.84 7.69
CA LYS A 319 30.31 -9.28 7.47
C LYS A 319 30.64 -9.30 5.98
N VAL A 320 30.70 -8.14 5.37
CA VAL A 320 31.13 -7.97 3.98
C VAL A 320 32.62 -7.66 3.95
N VAL A 321 33.38 -8.42 3.18
CA VAL A 321 34.83 -8.22 3.00
C VAL A 321 35.07 -7.96 1.51
N ASN A 322 35.66 -6.80 1.20
CA ASN A 322 35.92 -6.42 -0.18
C ASN A 322 37.32 -6.89 -0.62
N HIS A 323 37.39 -7.88 -1.52
CA HIS A 323 38.66 -8.34 -2.10
C HIS A 323 38.88 -7.82 -3.53
N VAL A 324 37.95 -7.04 -4.08
CA VAL A 324 38.08 -6.47 -5.43
C VAL A 324 38.62 -5.04 -5.38
N ARG A 325 39.13 -4.55 -6.51
CA ARG A 325 39.71 -3.21 -6.62
C ARG A 325 38.69 -2.08 -6.57
N SER A 326 37.46 -2.37 -6.97
CA SER A 326 36.37 -1.40 -6.93
C SER A 326 35.82 -1.26 -5.52
N ASP A 327 35.48 -0.04 -5.16
CA ASP A 327 34.71 0.28 -3.97
C ASP A 327 33.34 -0.38 -4.02
N ILE A 328 32.80 -0.77 -2.86
CA ILE A 328 31.50 -1.46 -2.81
C ILE A 328 30.73 -1.17 -1.53
N THR A 329 29.41 -1.11 -1.67
CA THR A 329 28.44 -1.17 -0.58
C THR A 329 27.40 -2.25 -0.88
N ILE A 330 26.66 -2.71 0.14
CA ILE A 330 25.57 -3.68 -0.02
C ILE A 330 24.31 -3.09 0.62
N HIS A 331 23.24 -3.01 -0.16
CA HIS A 331 21.92 -2.61 0.29
C HIS A 331 20.99 -3.82 0.46
N TRP A 332 20.11 -3.73 1.46
CA TRP A 332 19.13 -4.75 1.83
C TRP A 332 17.73 -4.30 1.40
N HIS A 333 17.49 -4.36 0.09
CA HIS A 333 16.29 -3.80 -0.55
C HIS A 333 15.00 -4.20 0.15
N GLY A 334 14.25 -3.18 0.60
CA GLY A 334 12.97 -3.29 1.28
C GLY A 334 13.05 -3.55 2.80
N ILE A 335 14.23 -3.82 3.36
CA ILE A 335 14.40 -3.86 4.83
C ILE A 335 14.31 -2.44 5.38
N ARG A 336 13.47 -2.24 6.40
CA ARG A 336 13.21 -0.90 6.95
C ARG A 336 14.38 -0.32 7.72
N GLN A 337 15.32 -1.14 8.19
CA GLN A 337 16.48 -0.66 8.95
C GLN A 337 16.11 0.17 10.20
N LEU A 338 15.05 -0.25 10.92
CA LEU A 338 14.62 0.41 12.14
C LEU A 338 15.77 0.45 13.15
N GLN A 339 16.21 1.65 13.53
CA GLN A 339 17.38 1.90 14.39
C GLN A 339 18.70 1.34 13.85
N SER A 340 18.78 0.99 12.57
CA SER A 340 19.97 0.43 11.94
C SER A 340 20.28 1.10 10.60
N GLY A 341 19.96 2.39 10.44
CA GLY A 341 20.19 3.15 9.21
C GLY A 341 21.64 3.13 8.71
N TRP A 342 22.62 2.96 9.59
CA TRP A 342 24.04 2.75 9.22
C TRP A 342 24.29 1.48 8.40
N ALA A 343 23.40 0.50 8.49
CA ALA A 343 23.46 -0.76 7.76
C ALA A 343 22.56 -0.74 6.51
N ASP A 344 22.06 0.42 6.07
CA ASP A 344 21.22 0.51 4.89
C ASP A 344 22.01 0.30 3.60
N GLY A 345 23.24 0.83 3.48
CA GLY A 345 24.13 0.57 2.35
C GLY A 345 24.33 1.64 1.28
N PRO A 346 23.38 2.52 0.89
CA PRO A 346 23.60 3.43 -0.25
C PRO A 346 24.82 4.33 -0.06
N GLU A 347 25.73 4.26 -1.01
CA GLU A 347 27.03 4.94 -0.98
C GLU A 347 26.87 6.46 -0.89
N TYR A 348 27.65 7.07 0.01
CA TYR A 348 27.60 8.50 0.37
C TYR A 348 26.26 9.00 0.93
N ILE A 349 25.27 8.13 1.12
CA ILE A 349 24.04 8.44 1.84
C ILE A 349 24.15 7.98 3.27
N THR A 350 24.23 6.67 3.51
CA THR A 350 24.28 6.13 4.89
C THR A 350 25.67 5.71 5.32
N GLN A 351 26.57 5.48 4.37
CA GLN A 351 27.96 5.11 4.62
C GLN A 351 28.86 5.53 3.45
N CYS A 352 30.16 5.65 3.72
CA CYS A 352 31.17 5.64 2.66
C CYS A 352 31.45 4.19 2.19
N PRO A 353 32.03 4.00 0.99
CA PRO A 353 32.22 2.68 0.43
C PRO A 353 33.21 1.83 1.23
N ILE A 354 33.02 0.50 1.18
CA ILE A 354 33.99 -0.47 1.72
C ILE A 354 35.13 -0.57 0.71
N ARG A 355 36.28 0.02 1.03
CA ARG A 355 37.45 0.01 0.14
C ARG A 355 38.08 -1.38 0.03
N THR A 356 38.90 -1.59 -0.99
CA THR A 356 39.66 -2.84 -1.17
C THR A 356 40.42 -3.24 0.10
N GLY A 357 40.31 -4.51 0.48
CA GLY A 357 40.94 -5.10 1.66
C GLY A 357 40.22 -4.79 2.98
N GLN A 358 39.21 -3.92 2.98
CA GLN A 358 38.44 -3.57 4.17
C GLN A 358 37.20 -4.46 4.34
N SER A 359 36.58 -4.37 5.51
CA SER A 359 35.34 -5.06 5.81
C SER A 359 34.41 -4.19 6.64
N TYR A 360 33.11 -4.41 6.49
CA TYR A 360 32.07 -3.76 7.28
C TYR A 360 31.01 -4.79 7.70
N VAL A 361 30.49 -4.65 8.93
CA VAL A 361 29.45 -5.52 9.47
C VAL A 361 28.08 -4.83 9.42
N TYR A 362 27.21 -5.33 8.55
CA TYR A 362 25.80 -4.94 8.53
C TYR A 362 25.06 -5.71 9.64
N ASN A 363 24.43 -5.00 10.57
CA ASN A 363 23.76 -5.57 11.73
C ASN A 363 22.37 -4.95 11.91
N PHE A 364 21.32 -5.73 11.68
CA PHE A 364 19.94 -5.26 11.72
C PHE A 364 18.97 -6.40 12.07
N THR A 365 17.72 -6.07 12.38
CA THR A 365 16.65 -7.03 12.67
C THR A 365 15.56 -6.97 11.63
N THR A 366 14.95 -8.11 11.31
CA THR A 366 13.79 -8.20 10.40
C THR A 366 12.45 -8.14 11.15
N ALA A 367 12.38 -7.35 12.22
CA ALA A 367 11.20 -7.26 13.07
C ALA A 367 10.02 -6.65 12.30
N GLY A 368 8.85 -7.27 12.38
CA GLY A 368 7.63 -6.81 11.70
C GLY A 368 7.67 -6.95 10.17
N GLN A 369 8.68 -7.63 9.61
CA GLN A 369 8.85 -7.81 8.17
C GLN A 369 8.87 -9.30 7.81
N ARG A 370 8.17 -9.68 6.75
CA ARG A 370 8.07 -11.06 6.25
C ARG A 370 7.78 -11.03 4.76
N GLY A 371 8.25 -12.00 4.01
CA GLY A 371 8.04 -12.07 2.56
C GLY A 371 9.34 -12.22 1.78
N THR A 372 9.30 -11.79 0.52
CA THR A 372 10.45 -11.78 -0.37
C THR A 372 11.08 -10.40 -0.41
N PHE A 373 12.35 -10.35 -0.06
CA PHE A 373 13.24 -9.21 -0.24
C PHE A 373 14.43 -9.66 -1.08
N TRP A 374 15.36 -8.74 -1.29
CA TRP A 374 16.60 -9.04 -1.96
C TRP A 374 17.70 -8.10 -1.47
N TRP A 375 18.94 -8.42 -1.80
CA TRP A 375 20.08 -7.58 -1.49
C TRP A 375 20.86 -7.35 -2.78
N HIS A 376 21.51 -6.20 -2.89
CA HIS A 376 22.31 -5.85 -4.06
C HIS A 376 23.41 -4.86 -3.72
N ALA A 377 24.43 -4.73 -4.57
CA ALA A 377 25.40 -3.65 -4.43
C ALA A 377 24.71 -2.29 -4.64
N HIS A 378 25.07 -1.26 -3.88
CA HIS A 378 24.50 0.08 -4.03
C HIS A 378 25.61 1.10 -4.31
N THR A 379 26.45 0.74 -5.27
CA THR A 379 27.59 1.49 -5.78
C THR A 379 27.67 1.26 -7.28
N SER A 380 27.53 2.35 -8.05
CA SER A 380 27.58 2.32 -9.52
C SER A 380 26.68 1.22 -10.11
N TRP A 381 27.11 0.51 -11.15
CA TRP A 381 26.38 -0.58 -11.82
C TRP A 381 26.84 -1.96 -11.35
N LEU A 382 27.53 -2.07 -10.21
CA LEU A 382 28.00 -3.35 -9.68
C LEU A 382 26.86 -4.33 -9.38
N ARG A 383 25.64 -3.83 -9.14
CA ARG A 383 24.45 -4.68 -8.96
C ARG A 383 24.03 -5.43 -10.22
N ALA A 384 24.65 -5.20 -11.38
CA ALA A 384 24.49 -6.07 -12.55
C ALA A 384 24.87 -7.53 -12.25
N THR A 385 25.77 -7.75 -11.28
CA THR A 385 26.28 -9.09 -10.93
C THR A 385 26.31 -9.35 -9.42
N VAL A 386 26.28 -8.30 -8.59
CA VAL A 386 26.27 -8.41 -7.13
C VAL A 386 24.85 -8.20 -6.59
N TYR A 387 24.07 -9.29 -6.58
CA TYR A 387 22.74 -9.33 -5.98
C TYR A 387 22.35 -10.76 -5.57
N GLY A 388 21.35 -10.89 -4.69
CA GLY A 388 20.79 -12.18 -4.29
C GLY A 388 19.48 -12.04 -3.53
N SER A 389 18.82 -13.16 -3.28
CA SER A 389 17.53 -13.17 -2.57
C SER A 389 17.71 -13.10 -1.05
N LEU A 390 16.81 -12.37 -0.38
CA LEU A 390 16.66 -12.31 1.07
C LEU A 390 15.22 -12.72 1.41
N ILE A 391 15.02 -13.92 1.95
CA ILE A 391 13.69 -14.42 2.27
C ILE A 391 13.49 -14.33 3.78
N VAL A 392 12.45 -13.61 4.20
CA VAL A 392 12.05 -13.52 5.60
C VAL A 392 10.77 -14.33 5.77
N LEU A 393 10.89 -15.53 6.31
CA LEU A 393 9.76 -16.40 6.58
C LEU A 393 8.91 -15.83 7.73
N PRO A 394 7.61 -16.17 7.81
CA PRO A 394 6.80 -15.83 8.97
C PRO A 394 7.45 -16.31 10.29
N GLU A 395 7.08 -15.67 11.39
CA GLU A 395 7.43 -16.12 12.73
C GLU A 395 7.17 -17.62 12.93
N ARG A 396 7.94 -18.23 13.83
CA ARG A 396 7.83 -19.68 14.08
C ARG A 396 6.45 -20.00 14.64
N GLY A 397 5.71 -20.88 13.95
CA GLY A 397 4.36 -21.27 14.34
C GLY A 397 3.25 -20.41 13.71
N VAL A 398 3.60 -19.30 13.05
CA VAL A 398 2.63 -18.47 12.31
C VAL A 398 2.55 -18.97 10.85
N PRO A 399 1.38 -19.38 10.35
CA PRO A 399 1.21 -19.79 8.97
C PRO A 399 1.13 -18.58 8.02
N TYR A 400 1.30 -18.84 6.72
CA TYR A 400 0.92 -17.88 5.67
C TYR A 400 -0.61 -17.60 5.71
N PRO A 401 -1.10 -16.46 5.19
CA PRO A 401 -2.53 -16.21 5.00
C PRO A 401 -3.17 -17.06 3.90
N PHE A 402 -2.39 -17.88 3.21
CA PHE A 402 -2.82 -18.82 2.18
C PHE A 402 -2.29 -20.22 2.49
N ALA A 403 -2.84 -21.24 1.80
CA ALA A 403 -2.43 -22.62 1.99
C ALA A 403 -0.92 -22.79 1.79
N ARG A 404 -0.27 -23.50 2.73
CA ARG A 404 1.18 -23.71 2.71
C ARG A 404 1.61 -24.35 1.36
N PRO A 405 2.53 -23.71 0.61
CA PRO A 405 2.99 -24.25 -0.66
C PRO A 405 3.82 -25.53 -0.44
N TYR A 406 3.83 -26.41 -1.46
CA TYR A 406 4.65 -27.62 -1.46
C TYR A 406 6.15 -27.28 -1.48
N LYS A 407 6.55 -26.30 -2.29
CA LYS A 407 7.90 -25.75 -2.37
C LYS A 407 7.88 -24.28 -2.72
N GLU A 408 8.95 -23.59 -2.34
CA GLU A 408 9.16 -22.18 -2.65
C GLU A 408 10.42 -22.04 -3.52
N VAL A 409 10.32 -21.26 -4.60
CA VAL A 409 11.40 -21.13 -5.60
C VAL A 409 11.63 -19.66 -5.95
N PRO A 410 12.82 -19.11 -5.68
CA PRO A 410 13.20 -17.79 -6.17
C PRO A 410 13.35 -17.78 -7.70
N ILE A 411 12.79 -16.75 -8.34
CA ILE A 411 12.93 -16.45 -9.75
C ILE A 411 13.45 -15.01 -9.82
N ILE A 412 14.76 -14.87 -10.02
CA ILE A 412 15.43 -13.57 -10.03
C ILE A 412 15.69 -13.17 -11.48
N PHE A 413 15.07 -12.09 -11.92
CA PHE A 413 15.35 -11.48 -13.21
C PHE A 413 16.57 -10.57 -13.10
N GLY A 414 17.39 -10.52 -14.14
CA GLY A 414 18.54 -9.63 -14.22
C GLY A 414 19.01 -9.46 -15.65
N GLU A 415 20.02 -8.63 -15.86
CA GLU A 415 20.62 -8.37 -17.17
C GLU A 415 22.05 -8.91 -17.24
N TRP A 416 22.47 -9.30 -18.44
CA TRP A 416 23.83 -9.69 -18.77
C TRP A 416 24.39 -8.77 -19.85
N PHE A 417 25.55 -8.19 -19.56
CA PHE A 417 26.36 -7.43 -20.51
C PHE A 417 27.59 -8.27 -20.86
N ASN A 418 27.99 -8.33 -22.12
CA ASN A 418 29.28 -8.88 -22.54
C ASN A 418 30.41 -7.92 -22.19
N ALA A 419 30.15 -6.61 -22.28
CA ALA A 419 31.02 -5.57 -21.75
C ALA A 419 31.01 -5.53 -20.20
N ASP A 420 31.98 -4.85 -19.61
CA ASP A 420 31.97 -4.53 -18.18
C ASP A 420 30.90 -3.44 -17.92
N PRO A 421 29.87 -3.70 -17.08
CA PRO A 421 28.84 -2.72 -16.75
C PRO A 421 29.40 -1.37 -16.25
N GLU A 422 30.50 -1.39 -15.49
CA GLU A 422 31.15 -0.15 -15.02
C GLU A 422 31.72 0.67 -16.19
N ALA A 423 32.27 0.01 -17.21
CA ALA A 423 32.74 0.67 -18.42
C ALA A 423 31.58 1.23 -19.26
N VAL A 424 30.45 0.51 -19.30
CA VAL A 424 29.24 0.95 -20.00
C VAL A 424 28.70 2.25 -19.40
N ILE A 425 28.51 2.31 -18.08
CA ILE A 425 28.02 3.53 -17.43
C ILE A 425 29.05 4.66 -17.47
N ALA A 426 30.34 4.36 -17.27
CA ALA A 426 31.40 5.37 -17.38
C ALA A 426 31.46 5.99 -18.78
N GLN A 427 31.24 5.20 -19.83
CA GLN A 427 31.13 5.72 -21.20
C GLN A 427 29.91 6.63 -21.36
N ALA A 428 28.72 6.18 -20.94
CA ALA A 428 27.49 6.95 -21.07
C ALA A 428 27.59 8.32 -20.35
N LEU A 429 28.09 8.34 -19.11
CA LEU A 429 28.28 9.57 -18.35
C LEU A 429 29.35 10.49 -18.98
N ARG A 430 30.37 9.93 -19.65
CA ARG A 430 31.42 10.69 -20.33
C ARG A 430 30.92 11.32 -21.62
N THR A 431 30.18 10.58 -22.46
CA THR A 431 29.65 11.08 -23.73
C THR A 431 28.37 11.89 -23.57
N GLY A 432 27.65 11.70 -22.47
CA GLY A 432 26.33 12.29 -22.23
C GLY A 432 25.19 11.61 -22.99
N GLY A 433 25.43 10.48 -23.63
CA GLY A 433 24.39 9.67 -24.29
C GLY A 433 23.79 8.62 -23.36
N GLY A 434 22.83 7.85 -23.89
CA GLY A 434 22.33 6.63 -23.26
C GLY A 434 23.42 5.53 -23.22
N PRO A 435 23.39 4.64 -22.21
CA PRO A 435 24.28 3.48 -22.17
C PRO A 435 23.91 2.46 -23.25
N ASN A 436 24.88 1.63 -23.62
CA ASN A 436 24.58 0.44 -24.40
C ASN A 436 23.63 -0.48 -23.61
N VAL A 437 22.71 -1.12 -24.31
CA VAL A 437 21.74 -2.07 -23.74
C VAL A 437 22.41 -3.38 -23.33
N SER A 438 21.72 -4.18 -22.51
CA SER A 438 22.16 -5.55 -22.21
C SER A 438 22.21 -6.43 -23.45
N ASP A 439 23.07 -7.45 -23.41
CA ASP A 439 23.14 -8.47 -24.46
C ASP A 439 22.11 -9.60 -24.22
N ALA A 440 21.63 -9.75 -22.98
CA ALA A 440 20.55 -10.65 -22.64
C ALA A 440 19.91 -10.32 -21.29
N TYR A 441 18.59 -10.54 -21.20
CA TYR A 441 17.94 -10.79 -19.92
C TYR A 441 18.27 -12.19 -19.40
N THR A 442 18.12 -12.38 -18.09
CA THR A 442 18.41 -13.64 -17.42
C THR A 442 17.35 -13.99 -16.39
N ILE A 443 17.13 -15.30 -16.20
CA ILE A 443 16.38 -15.85 -15.06
C ILE A 443 17.34 -16.67 -14.21
N ASN A 444 17.50 -16.28 -12.95
CA ASN A 444 18.49 -16.83 -12.03
C ASN A 444 19.91 -16.82 -12.63
N GLY A 445 20.26 -15.72 -13.31
CA GLY A 445 21.56 -15.52 -13.96
C GLY A 445 21.78 -16.33 -15.24
N LEU A 446 20.73 -16.94 -15.82
CA LEU A 446 20.80 -17.77 -17.02
C LEU A 446 19.92 -17.17 -18.13
N PRO A 447 20.46 -16.88 -19.34
CA PRO A 447 19.69 -16.26 -20.43
C PRO A 447 18.53 -17.12 -20.95
N GLY A 448 18.73 -18.45 -20.98
CA GLY A 448 17.72 -19.39 -21.44
C GLY A 448 17.87 -19.80 -22.91
N PRO A 449 16.92 -20.59 -23.43
CA PRO A 449 17.11 -21.34 -24.66
C PRO A 449 16.93 -20.50 -25.93
N LEU A 450 16.50 -19.24 -25.80
CA LEU A 450 16.28 -18.32 -26.92
C LEU A 450 17.56 -17.54 -27.30
N TYR A 451 18.60 -17.60 -26.47
CA TYR A 451 19.90 -17.00 -26.76
C TYR A 451 20.91 -18.04 -27.22
N ASN A 452 21.87 -17.58 -28.02
CA ASN A 452 22.96 -18.44 -28.47
C ASN A 452 23.75 -18.99 -27.26
N CYS A 453 24.23 -20.22 -27.38
CA CYS A 453 25.05 -20.90 -26.37
C CYS A 453 24.41 -21.04 -24.97
N SER A 454 23.09 -20.87 -24.84
CA SER A 454 22.40 -20.79 -23.54
C SER A 454 21.36 -21.89 -23.30
N GLY A 455 21.08 -22.74 -24.31
CA GLY A 455 20.10 -23.82 -24.22
C GLY A 455 20.44 -24.93 -23.22
N LYS A 456 21.72 -25.26 -23.01
CA LYS A 456 22.14 -26.34 -22.11
C LYS A 456 21.96 -25.99 -20.63
N ASP A 457 22.23 -24.73 -20.28
CA ASP A 457 22.19 -24.25 -18.90
C ASP A 457 20.86 -23.55 -18.57
N THR A 458 19.82 -23.76 -19.38
CA THR A 458 18.51 -23.15 -19.15
C THR A 458 17.96 -23.53 -17.77
N PHE A 459 17.45 -22.55 -17.02
CA PHE A 459 16.83 -22.79 -15.72
C PHE A 459 15.57 -23.66 -15.87
N LYS A 460 15.52 -24.78 -15.14
CA LYS A 460 14.41 -25.75 -15.17
C LYS A 460 13.67 -25.80 -13.84
N LEU A 461 12.40 -25.42 -13.83
CA LEU A 461 11.49 -25.57 -12.70
C LEU A 461 10.77 -26.92 -12.78
N LYS A 462 11.20 -27.88 -11.96
CA LYS A 462 10.57 -29.20 -11.89
C LYS A 462 9.39 -29.23 -10.93
N VAL A 463 8.21 -29.57 -11.43
CA VAL A 463 6.95 -29.62 -10.66
C VAL A 463 6.32 -31.01 -10.61
N LYS A 464 5.55 -31.29 -9.56
CA LYS A 464 4.73 -32.51 -9.44
C LYS A 464 3.26 -32.17 -9.75
N PRO A 465 2.53 -33.02 -10.49
CA PRO A 465 1.09 -32.82 -10.70
C PRO A 465 0.31 -32.59 -9.40
N GLY A 466 -0.65 -31.67 -9.44
CA GLY A 466 -1.57 -31.35 -8.32
C GLY A 466 -0.92 -30.65 -7.12
N ARG A 467 0.35 -30.23 -7.21
CA ARG A 467 1.03 -29.48 -6.13
C ARG A 467 1.05 -27.98 -6.42
N THR A 468 0.99 -27.19 -5.36
CA THR A 468 1.12 -25.72 -5.42
C THR A 468 2.54 -25.30 -5.06
N TYR A 469 3.12 -24.40 -5.85
CA TYR A 469 4.45 -23.84 -5.65
C TYR A 469 4.37 -22.34 -5.40
N LEU A 470 5.17 -21.79 -4.49
CA LEU A 470 5.32 -20.35 -4.33
C LEU A 470 6.53 -19.88 -5.13
N LEU A 471 6.30 -19.14 -6.20
CA LEU A 471 7.37 -18.50 -6.96
C LEU A 471 7.62 -17.12 -6.37
N ARG A 472 8.85 -16.87 -5.96
CA ARG A 472 9.31 -15.61 -5.35
C ARG A 472 10.04 -14.81 -6.41
N LEU A 473 9.29 -13.97 -7.12
CA LEU A 473 9.78 -13.15 -8.23
C LEU A 473 10.53 -11.94 -7.69
N ILE A 474 11.71 -11.66 -8.22
CA ILE A 474 12.54 -10.49 -7.89
C ILE A 474 13.01 -9.91 -9.21
N ASN A 475 12.77 -8.62 -9.47
CA ASN A 475 13.40 -7.96 -10.61
C ASN A 475 14.66 -7.20 -10.16
N ALA A 476 15.81 -7.83 -10.39
CA ALA A 476 17.13 -7.27 -10.16
C ALA A 476 17.78 -6.73 -11.45
N ALA A 477 17.02 -6.60 -12.55
CA ALA A 477 17.48 -5.92 -13.75
C ALA A 477 17.85 -4.46 -13.44
N LEU A 478 18.80 -3.92 -14.19
CA LEU A 478 19.26 -2.55 -14.07
C LEU A 478 18.23 -1.56 -14.59
N ASN A 479 17.70 -1.77 -15.79
CA ASN A 479 17.01 -0.71 -16.53
C ASN A 479 15.62 -1.06 -17.03
N ASP A 480 15.17 -2.31 -16.94
CA ASP A 480 13.94 -2.74 -17.61
C ASP A 480 12.88 -3.36 -16.69
N GLU A 481 11.65 -2.88 -16.86
CA GLU A 481 10.44 -3.53 -16.36
C GLU A 481 10.11 -4.76 -17.19
N LEU A 482 9.64 -5.84 -16.57
CA LEU A 482 9.47 -7.11 -17.26
C LEU A 482 8.03 -7.62 -17.14
N PHE A 483 7.46 -8.01 -18.28
CA PHE A 483 6.34 -8.94 -18.34
C PHE A 483 6.85 -10.36 -18.13
N PHE A 484 6.23 -11.11 -17.23
CA PHE A 484 6.53 -12.52 -16.98
C PHE A 484 5.28 -13.39 -17.15
N ARG A 485 5.37 -14.46 -17.96
CA ARG A 485 4.25 -15.40 -18.18
C ARG A 485 4.73 -16.84 -18.26
N ILE A 486 3.93 -17.76 -17.74
CA ILE A 486 4.12 -19.21 -17.85
C ILE A 486 3.14 -19.76 -18.89
N ALA A 487 3.62 -20.51 -19.90
CA ALA A 487 2.75 -21.04 -20.93
C ALA A 487 1.68 -21.97 -20.34
N SER A 488 0.41 -21.76 -20.70
CA SER A 488 -0.74 -22.59 -20.28
C SER A 488 -0.92 -22.76 -18.76
N HIS A 489 -0.45 -21.79 -17.97
CA HIS A 489 -0.66 -21.72 -16.52
C HIS A 489 -1.06 -20.30 -16.12
N THR A 490 -2.01 -20.21 -15.21
CA THR A 490 -2.35 -19.00 -14.47
C THR A 490 -1.64 -19.07 -13.12
N VAL A 491 -1.28 -17.91 -12.57
CA VAL A 491 -0.72 -17.80 -11.23
C VAL A 491 -1.59 -16.89 -10.37
N THR A 492 -1.63 -17.14 -9.07
CA THR A 492 -2.36 -16.29 -8.12
C THR A 492 -1.36 -15.40 -7.40
N VAL A 493 -1.47 -14.07 -7.56
CA VAL A 493 -0.63 -13.09 -6.86
C VAL A 493 -1.07 -13.02 -5.41
N VAL A 494 -0.14 -13.15 -4.47
CA VAL A 494 -0.44 -13.17 -3.02
C VAL A 494 0.44 -12.22 -2.18
N GLU A 495 1.53 -11.71 -2.75
CA GLU A 495 2.42 -10.76 -2.09
C GLU A 495 3.07 -9.84 -3.13
N THR A 496 3.30 -8.58 -2.77
CA THR A 496 4.20 -7.67 -3.49
C THR A 496 5.04 -6.90 -2.48
N ASP A 497 6.33 -6.72 -2.75
CA ASP A 497 7.24 -5.93 -1.91
C ASP A 497 7.20 -6.32 -0.43
N ALA A 498 7.13 -7.64 -0.18
CA ALA A 498 7.01 -8.25 1.14
C ALA A 498 5.75 -7.86 1.94
N ASN A 499 4.69 -7.42 1.26
CA ASN A 499 3.37 -7.19 1.85
C ASN A 499 2.33 -8.10 1.20
N TYR A 500 1.50 -8.75 2.02
CA TYR A 500 0.40 -9.58 1.50
C TYR A 500 -0.65 -8.73 0.79
N VAL A 501 -1.12 -9.22 -0.34
CA VAL A 501 -2.19 -8.59 -1.13
C VAL A 501 -3.43 -9.47 -1.15
N LYS A 502 -4.58 -8.86 -1.48
CA LYS A 502 -5.79 -9.62 -1.79
C LYS A 502 -5.50 -10.53 -2.98
N PRO A 503 -5.66 -11.86 -2.84
CA PRO A 503 -5.29 -12.77 -3.90
C PRO A 503 -6.08 -12.50 -5.19
N PHE A 504 -5.39 -12.46 -6.33
CA PHE A 504 -6.03 -12.40 -7.64
C PHE A 504 -5.23 -13.20 -8.67
N ASP A 505 -5.94 -13.74 -9.65
CA ASP A 505 -5.35 -14.53 -10.72
C ASP A 505 -4.83 -13.63 -11.85
N ALA A 506 -3.67 -14.01 -12.38
CA ALA A 506 -3.02 -13.35 -13.49
C ALA A 506 -2.32 -14.36 -14.40
N GLU A 507 -2.42 -14.16 -15.71
CA GLU A 507 -1.66 -14.93 -16.69
C GLU A 507 -0.27 -14.36 -16.91
N THR A 508 -0.15 -13.03 -16.91
CA THR A 508 1.10 -12.29 -17.01
C THR A 508 1.28 -11.44 -15.76
N ILE A 509 2.51 -11.31 -15.30
CA ILE A 509 2.90 -10.45 -14.18
C ILE A 509 3.72 -9.31 -14.75
N LEU A 510 3.43 -8.08 -14.34
CA LEU A 510 4.38 -6.97 -14.51
C LEU A 510 5.22 -6.86 -13.23
N ILE A 511 6.53 -6.74 -13.39
CA ILE A 511 7.46 -6.51 -12.28
C ILE A 511 8.54 -5.51 -12.69
N THR A 512 8.67 -4.42 -11.96
CA THR A 512 9.65 -3.36 -12.25
C THR A 512 10.95 -3.60 -11.48
N PRO A 513 12.11 -3.06 -11.92
CA PRO A 513 13.32 -3.05 -11.11
C PRO A 513 13.02 -2.57 -9.68
N GLY A 514 13.56 -3.25 -8.68
CA GLY A 514 13.25 -2.98 -7.28
C GLY A 514 12.16 -3.89 -6.71
N GLN A 515 11.14 -4.22 -7.49
CA GLN A 515 9.97 -4.92 -6.98
C GLN A 515 10.21 -6.40 -6.74
N THR A 516 9.44 -6.92 -5.81
CA THR A 516 9.25 -8.36 -5.61
C THR A 516 7.77 -8.72 -5.69
N ALA A 517 7.49 -9.95 -6.10
CA ALA A 517 6.13 -10.49 -6.10
C ALA A 517 6.15 -11.98 -5.75
N ASN A 518 5.26 -12.43 -4.87
CA ASN A 518 5.04 -13.85 -4.68
C ASN A 518 3.76 -14.30 -5.36
N VAL A 519 3.89 -15.35 -6.16
CA VAL A 519 2.77 -15.93 -6.91
C VAL A 519 2.66 -17.42 -6.63
N LEU A 520 1.44 -17.91 -6.47
CA LEU A 520 1.13 -19.32 -6.37
C LEU A 520 0.97 -19.91 -7.76
N LEU A 521 1.83 -20.85 -8.11
CA LEU A 521 1.71 -21.69 -9.30
C LEU A 521 1.03 -22.99 -8.92
N HIS A 522 -0.19 -23.20 -9.42
CA HIS A 522 -0.90 -24.46 -9.30
C HIS A 522 -0.49 -25.39 -10.45
N ALA A 523 0.26 -26.45 -10.14
CA ALA A 523 0.58 -27.46 -11.13
C ALA A 523 -0.70 -28.21 -11.52
N LYS A 524 -0.88 -28.47 -12.82
CA LYS A 524 -1.97 -29.24 -13.41
C LYS A 524 -2.16 -30.55 -12.64
N PRO A 525 -3.42 -31.01 -12.45
CA PRO A 525 -3.71 -32.16 -11.61
C PRO A 525 -3.10 -33.47 -12.15
N THR A 526 -2.89 -33.55 -13.46
CA THR A 526 -2.31 -34.70 -14.17
C THR A 526 -1.07 -34.30 -14.97
N PHE A 527 -0.25 -35.30 -15.35
CA PHE A 527 0.93 -35.07 -16.18
C PHE A 527 0.52 -34.64 -17.61
N PRO A 528 0.87 -33.43 -18.06
CA PRO A 528 0.26 -32.84 -19.25
C PRO A 528 0.91 -33.24 -20.59
N ASN A 529 1.82 -34.22 -20.60
CA ASN A 529 2.56 -34.66 -21.80
C ASN A 529 3.28 -33.51 -22.54
N ALA A 530 3.63 -32.44 -21.85
CA ALA A 530 4.28 -31.27 -22.43
C ALA A 530 5.22 -30.60 -21.42
N ALA A 531 6.23 -29.90 -21.93
CA ALA A 531 7.01 -28.93 -21.17
C ALA A 531 6.52 -27.51 -21.52
N PHE A 532 6.69 -26.57 -20.60
CA PHE A 532 6.16 -25.21 -20.77
C PHE A 532 7.28 -24.19 -20.59
N LEU A 533 7.45 -23.28 -21.55
CA LEU A 533 8.30 -22.12 -21.30
C LEU A 533 7.60 -21.17 -20.34
N PHE A 534 8.37 -20.66 -19.39
CA PHE A 534 8.07 -19.38 -18.77
C PHE A 534 9.07 -18.36 -19.29
N ALA A 535 8.59 -17.19 -19.65
CA ALA A 535 9.37 -16.20 -20.36
C ALA A 535 9.18 -14.82 -19.73
N ALA A 536 10.25 -14.01 -19.79
CA ALA A 536 10.22 -12.61 -19.44
C ALA A 536 10.73 -11.73 -20.59
N ARG A 537 10.04 -10.62 -20.84
CA ARG A 537 10.33 -9.65 -21.91
C ARG A 537 10.03 -8.24 -21.40
N PRO A 538 10.73 -7.19 -21.85
CA PRO A 538 10.51 -5.87 -21.30
C PRO A 538 9.15 -5.27 -21.63
N TYR A 539 8.72 -4.39 -20.74
CA TYR A 539 7.73 -3.34 -20.98
C TYR A 539 8.50 -2.04 -21.25
N VAL A 540 8.24 -1.40 -22.39
CA VAL A 540 9.05 -0.31 -22.94
C VAL A 540 8.13 0.84 -23.35
N THR A 541 8.41 2.01 -22.80
CA THR A 541 7.64 3.24 -23.03
C THR A 541 8.53 4.43 -23.36
N GLY A 542 9.76 4.45 -22.82
CA GLY A 542 10.79 5.41 -23.17
C GLY A 542 11.22 5.33 -24.64
N GLN A 543 11.80 6.42 -25.13
CA GLN A 543 12.29 6.57 -26.51
C GLN A 543 13.75 6.08 -26.69
N GLY A 544 14.37 5.56 -25.63
CA GLY A 544 15.73 5.05 -25.63
C GLY A 544 15.89 3.71 -26.35
N THR A 545 17.13 3.33 -26.63
CA THR A 545 17.44 1.97 -27.08
C THR A 545 17.19 0.99 -25.95
N VAL A 546 16.53 -0.12 -26.24
CA VAL A 546 16.20 -1.18 -25.28
C VAL A 546 16.65 -2.54 -25.80
N ASP A 547 17.05 -3.43 -24.88
CA ASP A 547 17.18 -4.85 -25.21
C ASP A 547 15.77 -5.41 -25.45
N ASN A 548 15.38 -5.67 -26.70
CA ASN A 548 14.04 -6.17 -27.03
C ASN A 548 13.92 -7.70 -27.01
N THR A 549 14.93 -8.40 -26.50
CA THR A 549 14.98 -9.86 -26.50
C THR A 549 14.11 -10.47 -25.39
N THR A 550 14.08 -11.80 -25.29
CA THR A 550 13.24 -12.52 -24.33
C THR A 550 14.05 -13.62 -23.64
N THR A 551 14.10 -13.58 -22.31
CA THR A 551 14.67 -14.66 -21.51
C THR A 551 13.60 -15.69 -21.19
N ALA A 552 14.00 -16.96 -21.07
CA ALA A 552 13.06 -18.03 -20.74
C ALA A 552 13.70 -19.16 -19.92
N GLY A 553 12.88 -19.79 -19.08
CA GLY A 553 13.18 -21.08 -18.46
C GLY A 553 12.11 -22.11 -18.82
N VAL A 554 12.30 -23.34 -18.34
CA VAL A 554 11.39 -24.45 -18.65
C VAL A 554 10.73 -24.97 -17.38
N LEU A 555 9.40 -24.99 -17.36
CA LEU A 555 8.60 -25.73 -16.39
C LEU A 555 8.41 -27.16 -16.89
N GLU A 556 8.93 -28.13 -16.14
CA GLU A 556 8.85 -29.56 -16.45
C GLU A 556 8.06 -30.30 -15.38
N TYR A 557 7.06 -31.07 -15.79
CA TYR A 557 6.37 -31.98 -14.88
C TYR A 557 7.24 -33.22 -14.70
N HIS A 558 7.44 -33.63 -13.45
CA HIS A 558 8.21 -34.82 -13.10
C HIS A 558 7.27 -35.91 -12.56
N ASP A 559 7.29 -37.06 -13.22
CA ASP A 559 6.63 -38.29 -12.77
C ASP A 559 7.68 -39.41 -12.70
N PRO A 560 8.01 -39.93 -11.50
CA PRO A 560 9.00 -40.99 -11.35
C PRO A 560 8.63 -42.30 -12.07
N ASN A 561 7.36 -42.49 -12.44
CA ASN A 561 6.87 -43.71 -13.09
C ASN A 561 6.88 -43.62 -14.63
N ARG A 562 7.37 -42.50 -15.21
CA ARG A 562 7.45 -42.32 -16.66
C ARG A 562 8.88 -42.15 -17.14
N ALA A 563 9.23 -42.90 -18.18
CA ALA A 563 10.51 -42.75 -18.88
C ALA A 563 10.60 -41.38 -19.56
N SER A 564 11.83 -40.84 -19.64
CA SER A 564 12.11 -39.53 -20.24
C SER A 564 11.87 -39.55 -21.75
N THR A 565 10.71 -39.08 -22.21
CA THR A 565 10.39 -38.87 -23.62
C THR A 565 10.62 -37.40 -24.03
N LYS A 566 10.89 -37.16 -25.33
CA LYS A 566 11.01 -35.79 -25.86
C LYS A 566 9.63 -35.13 -25.89
N LEU A 567 9.36 -34.26 -24.92
CA LEU A 567 8.06 -33.60 -24.78
C LEU A 567 7.94 -32.39 -25.74
N PRO A 568 6.74 -32.10 -26.28
CA PRO A 568 6.47 -30.84 -26.95
C PRO A 568 6.67 -29.66 -25.98
N LEU A 569 7.28 -28.58 -26.46
CA LEU A 569 7.56 -27.37 -25.68
C LEU A 569 6.58 -26.27 -26.05
N LEU A 570 5.68 -25.92 -25.13
CA LEU A 570 4.67 -24.87 -25.33
C LEU A 570 5.24 -23.50 -24.94
N ARG A 571 4.93 -22.47 -25.73
CA ARG A 571 5.43 -21.10 -25.55
C ARG A 571 4.31 -20.16 -25.08
N PRO A 572 4.59 -19.19 -24.18
CA PRO A 572 3.60 -18.22 -23.75
C PRO A 572 3.42 -17.10 -24.79
N ALA A 573 2.21 -16.54 -24.88
CA ALA A 573 1.95 -15.30 -25.61
C ALA A 573 2.14 -14.11 -24.65
N LEU A 574 3.19 -13.32 -24.86
CA LEU A 574 3.51 -12.15 -24.05
C LEU A 574 2.84 -10.88 -24.63
N PRO A 575 2.39 -9.92 -23.78
CA PRO A 575 1.84 -8.62 -24.20
C PRO A 575 2.81 -7.83 -25.08
N SER A 576 2.34 -6.91 -25.93
CA SER A 576 3.23 -6.05 -26.71
C SER A 576 4.16 -5.25 -25.80
N LEU A 577 5.34 -4.86 -26.30
CA LEU A 577 6.34 -4.15 -25.49
C LEU A 577 5.77 -2.87 -24.87
N ASN A 578 4.86 -2.19 -25.55
CA ASN A 578 4.25 -0.93 -25.14
C ASN A 578 2.82 -1.07 -24.60
N ASP A 579 2.43 -2.24 -24.06
CA ASP A 579 1.06 -2.49 -23.59
C ASP A 579 0.75 -1.81 -22.24
N THR A 580 0.68 -0.48 -22.25
CA THR A 580 0.37 0.35 -21.07
C THR A 580 -1.02 0.06 -20.51
N ALA A 581 -1.97 -0.33 -21.37
CA ALA A 581 -3.31 -0.72 -20.94
C ALA A 581 -3.28 -1.98 -20.06
N TYR A 582 -2.47 -2.98 -20.45
CA TYR A 582 -2.24 -4.16 -19.63
C TYR A 582 -1.60 -3.79 -18.29
N VAL A 583 -0.54 -2.97 -18.31
CA VAL A 583 0.16 -2.50 -17.10
C VAL A 583 -0.81 -1.86 -16.12
N THR A 584 -1.60 -0.89 -16.57
CA THR A 584 -2.59 -0.18 -15.75
C THR A 584 -3.64 -1.12 -15.15
N ASN A 585 -4.13 -2.08 -15.95
CA ASN A 585 -5.11 -3.06 -15.49
C ASN A 585 -4.50 -4.05 -14.48
N PHE A 586 -3.20 -4.36 -14.59
CA PHE A 586 -2.51 -5.21 -13.63
C PHE A 586 -2.25 -4.46 -12.31
N THR A 587 -1.71 -3.24 -12.37
CA THR A 587 -1.39 -2.45 -11.16
C THR A 587 -2.63 -2.09 -10.36
N SER A 588 -3.73 -1.73 -11.01
CA SER A 588 -5.00 -1.38 -10.35
C SER A 588 -5.65 -2.53 -9.55
N LYS A 589 -5.24 -3.78 -9.78
CA LYS A 589 -5.71 -4.94 -8.99
C LYS A 589 -4.98 -5.11 -7.68
N LEU A 590 -3.80 -4.49 -7.52
CA LEU A 590 -3.00 -4.61 -6.30
C LEU A 590 -3.68 -3.86 -5.16
N ARG A 591 -4.09 -4.61 -4.13
CA ARG A 591 -4.68 -4.08 -2.90
C ARG A 591 -4.11 -4.81 -1.71
N SER A 592 -3.80 -4.09 -0.64
CA SER A 592 -3.34 -4.71 0.62
C SER A 592 -4.37 -5.71 1.12
N LEU A 593 -3.91 -6.81 1.73
CA LEU A 593 -4.80 -7.84 2.28
C LEU A 593 -5.87 -7.24 3.21
N ALA A 594 -5.44 -6.31 4.08
CA ALA A 594 -6.30 -5.44 4.88
C ALA A 594 -7.36 -6.20 5.71
N ASP A 595 -6.92 -7.23 6.44
CA ASP A 595 -7.72 -7.99 7.39
C ASP A 595 -7.26 -7.74 8.84
N ASP A 596 -7.92 -8.36 9.82
CA ASP A 596 -7.60 -8.18 11.24
C ASP A 596 -6.17 -8.57 11.63
N ARG A 597 -5.54 -9.49 10.88
CA ARG A 597 -4.18 -9.97 11.13
C ARG A 597 -3.14 -9.13 10.38
N TYR A 598 -3.49 -8.63 9.21
CA TYR A 598 -2.66 -7.83 8.32
C TYR A 598 -3.38 -6.53 7.95
N PRO A 599 -3.53 -5.60 8.92
CA PRO A 599 -4.27 -4.36 8.71
C PRO A 599 -3.55 -3.44 7.72
N SER A 600 -4.29 -2.70 6.90
CA SER A 600 -3.74 -1.61 6.10
C SER A 600 -3.60 -0.34 6.96
N ALA A 601 -2.37 -0.01 7.35
CA ALA A 601 -2.06 1.10 8.23
C ALA A 601 -1.86 2.45 7.49
N VAL A 602 -2.65 2.70 6.44
CA VAL A 602 -2.54 3.93 5.65
C VAL A 602 -2.80 5.19 6.50
N PRO A 603 -1.90 6.19 6.47
CA PRO A 603 -2.15 7.47 7.13
C PRO A 603 -3.43 8.13 6.60
N ARG A 604 -4.43 8.28 7.48
CA ARG A 604 -5.71 8.93 7.16
C ARG A 604 -5.59 10.44 7.15
N THR A 605 -4.82 10.98 8.09
CA THR A 605 -4.44 12.38 8.17
C THR A 605 -3.07 12.59 7.52
N VAL A 606 -2.85 13.78 6.98
CA VAL A 606 -1.62 14.16 6.29
C VAL A 606 -1.10 15.44 6.93
N ASP A 607 0.14 15.38 7.41
CA ASP A 607 0.82 16.49 8.08
C ASP A 607 1.61 17.34 7.06
N ARG A 608 2.21 16.68 6.06
CA ARG A 608 2.97 17.33 4.98
C ARG A 608 2.58 16.78 3.61
N ARG A 609 2.41 17.67 2.65
CA ARG A 609 2.13 17.36 1.25
C ARG A 609 3.29 17.81 0.37
N PHE A 610 3.67 16.97 -0.58
CA PHE A 610 4.71 17.24 -1.55
C PHE A 610 4.20 16.96 -2.96
N TYR A 611 4.63 17.77 -3.92
CA TYR A 611 4.37 17.56 -5.33
C TYR A 611 5.69 17.56 -6.09
N PHE A 612 6.12 16.39 -6.52
CA PHE A 612 7.43 16.18 -7.14
C PHE A 612 7.27 15.83 -8.61
N THR A 613 7.77 16.66 -9.52
CA THR A 613 8.00 16.19 -10.89
C THR A 613 9.18 15.23 -10.89
N VAL A 614 9.02 14.09 -11.56
CA VAL A 614 10.06 13.09 -11.78
C VAL A 614 10.24 12.95 -13.28
N GLY A 615 11.48 12.87 -13.74
CA GLY A 615 11.74 12.65 -15.15
C GLY A 615 13.15 13.01 -15.56
N LEU A 616 13.37 12.91 -16.85
CA LEU A 616 14.64 13.21 -17.48
C LEU A 616 14.84 14.72 -17.67
N GLY A 617 16.05 15.09 -18.05
CA GLY A 617 16.47 16.44 -18.33
C GLY A 617 17.80 16.43 -19.06
N THR A 618 18.44 17.59 -19.15
CA THR A 618 19.75 17.71 -19.79
C THR A 618 20.73 18.53 -18.96
N ASP A 619 22.01 18.31 -19.21
CA ASP A 619 23.11 19.16 -18.76
C ASP A 619 23.80 19.78 -19.98
N PRO A 620 24.33 21.01 -19.87
CA PRO A 620 25.13 21.59 -20.95
C PRO A 620 26.35 20.72 -21.25
N CYS A 621 26.71 20.62 -22.53
CA CYS A 621 27.93 19.94 -22.93
C CYS A 621 29.16 20.76 -22.50
N PRO A 622 30.21 20.16 -21.92
CA PRO A 622 31.43 20.87 -21.59
C PRO A 622 32.08 21.53 -22.81
N THR A 623 32.69 22.69 -22.62
CA THR A 623 33.41 23.41 -23.68
C THR A 623 34.47 22.53 -24.34
N ASN A 624 34.62 22.65 -25.66
CA ASN A 624 35.56 21.86 -26.49
C ASN A 624 35.31 20.34 -26.48
N ARG A 625 34.07 19.90 -26.23
CA ARG A 625 33.65 18.50 -26.37
C ARG A 625 32.37 18.40 -27.19
N THR A 626 32.16 17.23 -27.79
CA THR A 626 30.89 16.86 -28.42
C THR A 626 30.19 15.86 -27.54
N CYS A 627 28.93 16.13 -27.20
CA CYS A 627 28.10 15.24 -26.41
C CYS A 627 27.08 14.52 -27.30
N GLN A 628 26.68 13.32 -26.88
CA GLN A 628 25.79 12.42 -27.64
C GLN A 628 24.34 12.46 -27.15
N GLY A 629 24.04 13.29 -26.16
CA GLY A 629 22.68 13.46 -25.66
C GLY A 629 21.83 14.34 -26.58
N PRO A 630 20.58 14.61 -26.19
CA PRO A 630 19.61 15.35 -26.98
C PRO A 630 20.14 16.74 -27.37
N ASN A 631 20.01 17.13 -28.63
CA ASN A 631 20.46 18.44 -29.13
C ASN A 631 21.94 18.78 -28.81
N GLY A 632 22.81 17.76 -28.75
CA GLY A 632 24.24 17.96 -28.45
C GLY A 632 24.54 18.27 -26.97
N THR A 633 23.58 18.02 -26.08
CA THR A 633 23.72 18.15 -24.62
C THR A 633 24.11 16.80 -23.99
N LYS A 634 24.12 16.70 -22.66
CA LYS A 634 24.21 15.42 -21.95
C LYS A 634 22.86 15.09 -21.31
N PHE A 635 22.45 13.82 -21.33
CA PHE A 635 21.34 13.36 -20.50
C PHE A 635 21.60 13.63 -19.03
N SER A 636 20.52 14.01 -18.34
CA SER A 636 20.44 14.20 -16.90
C SER A 636 19.05 13.76 -16.45
N ALA A 637 18.80 13.71 -15.15
CA ALA A 637 17.48 13.43 -14.60
C ALA A 637 17.32 14.10 -13.24
N SER A 638 16.08 14.37 -12.84
CA SER A 638 15.84 15.21 -11.66
C SER A 638 14.50 14.95 -10.98
N VAL A 639 14.47 15.26 -9.68
CA VAL A 639 13.23 15.41 -8.92
C VAL A 639 13.05 16.91 -8.65
N ASN A 640 11.91 17.49 -9.05
CA ASN A 640 11.65 18.93 -8.98
C ASN A 640 12.77 19.82 -9.56
N ASN A 641 13.30 19.43 -10.73
CA ASN A 641 14.40 20.12 -11.41
C ASN A 641 15.74 20.12 -10.65
N VAL A 642 15.87 19.31 -9.59
CA VAL A 642 17.12 19.07 -8.87
C VAL A 642 17.69 17.71 -9.27
N SER A 643 18.80 17.72 -10.01
CA SER A 643 19.63 16.54 -10.28
C SER A 643 20.59 16.33 -9.12
N PHE A 644 20.42 15.23 -8.41
CA PHE A 644 21.12 15.02 -7.15
C PHE A 644 22.57 14.58 -7.35
N VAL A 645 23.48 15.31 -6.71
CA VAL A 645 24.91 15.01 -6.69
C VAL A 645 25.26 14.33 -5.38
N PHE A 646 25.96 13.19 -5.43
CA PHE A 646 26.46 12.56 -4.21
C PHE A 646 27.52 13.44 -3.54
N PRO A 647 27.44 13.62 -2.22
CA PRO A 647 28.51 14.27 -1.46
C PRO A 647 29.75 13.37 -1.36
N SER A 648 30.87 13.90 -0.85
CA SER A 648 32.07 13.11 -0.52
C SER A 648 32.06 12.54 0.90
N THR A 649 31.15 13.02 1.74
CA THR A 649 30.93 12.53 3.12
C THR A 649 29.54 11.93 3.21
N ALA A 650 29.38 10.80 3.90
CA ALA A 650 28.08 10.16 4.06
C ALA A 650 27.05 11.13 4.69
N LEU A 651 25.91 11.29 4.03
CA LEU A 651 24.87 12.26 4.41
C LEU A 651 24.31 11.99 5.82
N LEU A 652 24.13 10.72 6.18
CA LEU A 652 23.73 10.26 7.52
C LEU A 652 24.78 10.61 8.58
N GLN A 653 26.06 10.45 8.26
CA GLN A 653 27.16 10.84 9.15
C GLN A 653 27.14 12.35 9.40
N ALA A 654 27.02 13.14 8.34
CA ALA A 654 26.91 14.59 8.44
C ALA A 654 25.68 15.03 9.23
N HIS A 655 24.53 14.37 9.04
CA HIS A 655 23.32 14.62 9.82
C HIS A 655 23.50 14.29 11.31
N TYR A 656 24.00 13.09 11.63
CA TYR A 656 24.15 12.62 13.00
C TYR A 656 25.08 13.53 13.84
N TYR A 657 26.18 14.00 13.25
CA TYR A 657 27.12 14.91 13.92
C TYR A 657 26.74 16.39 13.79
N SER A 658 25.60 16.73 13.19
CA SER A 658 25.20 18.12 12.91
C SER A 658 26.24 18.92 12.10
N GLN A 659 26.91 18.24 11.17
CA GLN A 659 27.97 18.75 10.29
C GLN A 659 27.51 18.78 8.82
N SER A 660 26.34 19.37 8.56
CA SER A 660 25.76 19.45 7.20
C SER A 660 26.44 20.47 6.28
N ASN A 661 27.19 21.43 6.84
CA ASN A 661 27.83 22.49 6.07
C ASN A 661 28.83 21.90 5.05
N GLY A 662 28.65 22.22 3.77
CA GLY A 662 29.45 21.68 2.67
C GLY A 662 29.10 20.26 2.25
N VAL A 663 28.12 19.61 2.88
CA VAL A 663 27.64 18.25 2.53
C VAL A 663 26.28 18.30 1.85
N TYR A 664 25.29 18.95 2.47
CA TYR A 664 23.94 19.07 1.91
C TYR A 664 23.20 20.30 2.44
N THR A 665 22.14 20.70 1.74
CA THR A 665 21.23 21.76 2.19
C THR A 665 19.81 21.22 2.37
N ALA A 666 19.06 21.77 3.33
CA ALA A 666 17.71 21.33 3.69
C ALA A 666 16.61 22.13 2.98
N ASP A 667 16.89 22.60 1.77
CA ASP A 667 16.05 23.48 0.96
C ASP A 667 15.53 22.80 -0.32
N PHE A 668 15.30 21.48 -0.27
CA PHE A 668 14.66 20.76 -1.36
C PHE A 668 13.23 21.31 -1.57
N PRO A 669 12.82 21.65 -2.80
CA PRO A 669 11.54 22.32 -3.04
C PRO A 669 10.35 21.37 -2.88
N ASP A 670 9.37 21.78 -2.06
CA ASP A 670 8.16 20.99 -1.76
C ASP A 670 7.24 20.81 -3.00
N ILE A 671 7.33 21.74 -3.96
CA ILE A 671 6.58 21.78 -5.22
C ILE A 671 7.53 22.09 -6.39
N PRO A 672 7.15 21.80 -7.65
CA PRO A 672 8.03 22.06 -8.79
C PRO A 672 8.27 23.58 -8.93
N PRO A 673 9.52 24.04 -9.01
CA PRO A 673 9.83 25.47 -9.05
C PRO A 673 9.33 26.18 -10.31
N PHE A 674 9.16 25.43 -11.41
CA PHE A 674 8.68 25.93 -12.69
C PHE A 674 7.51 25.06 -13.17
N PRO A 675 6.26 25.45 -12.89
CA PRO A 675 5.11 24.69 -13.36
C PRO A 675 4.89 24.84 -14.86
N PHE A 676 4.57 23.74 -15.53
CA PHE A 676 4.18 23.69 -16.92
C PHE A 676 3.17 22.55 -17.13
N ASN A 677 2.69 22.37 -18.36
CA ASN A 677 1.90 21.19 -18.70
C ASN A 677 2.83 19.98 -18.75
N TYR A 678 2.99 19.29 -17.61
CA TYR A 678 4.02 18.26 -17.41
C TYR A 678 3.95 17.13 -18.43
N THR A 679 2.75 16.68 -18.78
CA THR A 679 2.55 15.61 -19.76
C THR A 679 2.26 16.13 -21.18
N GLY A 680 2.36 17.44 -21.40
CA GLY A 680 2.13 18.11 -22.68
C GLY A 680 3.43 18.43 -23.41
N THR A 681 3.49 19.58 -24.09
CA THR A 681 4.73 20.05 -24.72
C THR A 681 5.74 20.48 -23.66
N PRO A 682 6.95 19.90 -23.63
CA PRO A 682 7.97 20.27 -22.65
C PRO A 682 8.52 21.68 -22.93
N PRO A 683 9.12 22.35 -21.92
CA PRO A 683 9.80 23.62 -22.12
C PRO A 683 11.00 23.47 -23.07
N ASN A 684 11.29 24.52 -23.85
CA ASN A 684 12.46 24.53 -24.77
C ASN A 684 13.78 24.33 -24.02
N ASN A 685 13.89 24.88 -22.80
CA ASN A 685 15.02 24.63 -21.92
C ASN A 685 14.73 23.44 -21.02
N THR A 686 15.52 22.38 -21.18
CA THR A 686 15.39 21.14 -20.39
C THR A 686 16.55 20.97 -19.40
N PHE A 687 17.33 22.03 -19.16
CA PHE A 687 18.44 22.00 -18.21
C PHE A 687 17.96 21.89 -16.77
N VAL A 688 18.63 21.01 -16.03
CA VAL A 688 18.36 20.76 -14.61
C VAL A 688 19.40 21.42 -13.71
N SER A 689 19.01 21.70 -12.46
CA SER A 689 19.92 22.25 -11.46
C SER A 689 20.61 21.13 -10.68
N LYS A 690 21.94 21.20 -10.54
CA LYS A 690 22.68 20.23 -9.72
C LYS A 690 22.75 20.65 -8.27
N GLY A 691 22.52 19.72 -7.36
CA GLY A 691 22.71 19.98 -5.94
C GLY A 691 22.47 18.76 -5.04
N THR A 692 23.01 18.82 -3.83
CA THR A 692 22.77 17.84 -2.77
C THR A 692 21.74 18.43 -1.80
N LYS A 693 20.47 18.43 -2.22
CA LYS A 693 19.34 18.98 -1.45
C LYS A 693 18.54 17.85 -0.81
N VAL A 694 18.09 18.05 0.42
CA VAL A 694 17.30 17.06 1.18
C VAL A 694 16.02 17.66 1.72
N VAL A 695 15.02 16.80 1.97
CA VAL A 695 13.83 17.15 2.75
C VAL A 695 14.04 16.67 4.17
N VAL A 696 13.96 17.58 5.15
CA VAL A 696 14.04 17.23 6.58
C VAL A 696 12.63 17.17 7.17
N LEU A 697 12.29 16.05 7.81
CA LEU A 697 11.00 15.79 8.43
C LEU A 697 11.15 15.54 9.94
N PRO A 698 10.26 16.08 10.77
CA PRO A 698 10.10 15.61 12.15
C PRO A 698 9.73 14.13 12.19
N PHE A 699 10.19 13.42 13.21
CA PHE A 699 9.75 12.06 13.50
C PHE A 699 8.22 11.96 13.54
N ASN A 700 7.69 10.86 13.02
CA ASN A 700 6.27 10.51 12.97
C ASN A 700 5.39 11.39 12.07
N THR A 701 5.98 12.23 11.21
CA THR A 701 5.23 13.04 10.23
C THR A 701 4.52 12.13 9.22
N SER A 702 3.22 12.32 9.03
CA SER A 702 2.42 11.66 8.00
C SER A 702 2.55 12.42 6.68
N VAL A 703 3.12 11.78 5.66
CA VAL A 703 3.47 12.40 4.38
C VAL A 703 2.54 11.91 3.27
N GLU A 704 2.06 12.83 2.45
CA GLU A 704 1.47 12.55 1.14
C GLU A 704 2.39 13.12 0.07
N LEU A 705 2.86 12.27 -0.82
CA LEU A 705 3.72 12.64 -1.93
C LEU A 705 3.01 12.28 -3.24
N VAL A 706 2.84 13.27 -4.10
CA VAL A 706 2.44 13.05 -5.49
C VAL A 706 3.68 13.19 -6.36
N MET A 707 3.99 12.14 -7.12
CA MET A 707 5.04 12.13 -8.13
C MET A 707 4.39 12.24 -9.51
N GLN A 708 4.84 13.21 -10.30
CA GLN A 708 4.32 13.53 -11.63
C GLN A 708 5.39 13.25 -12.68
N ASP A 709 5.13 12.32 -13.60
CA ASP A 709 5.97 12.12 -14.78
C ASP A 709 5.88 13.35 -15.69
N THR A 710 6.96 13.62 -16.43
CA THR A 710 7.05 14.75 -17.36
C THR A 710 7.42 14.27 -18.76
N SER A 711 6.98 15.00 -19.79
CA SER A 711 7.36 14.75 -21.18
C SER A 711 8.78 15.21 -21.55
N VAL A 712 9.56 15.71 -20.59
CA VAL A 712 10.92 16.19 -20.81
C VAL A 712 11.83 15.02 -21.19
N GLN A 713 12.35 15.04 -22.42
CA GLN A 713 13.10 13.93 -23.02
C GLN A 713 12.32 12.61 -23.18
N GLY A 714 10.99 12.68 -23.16
CA GLY A 714 10.10 11.54 -23.34
C GLY A 714 9.33 11.20 -22.06
N ILE A 715 8.09 10.75 -22.23
CA ILE A 715 7.30 10.17 -21.14
C ILE A 715 7.75 8.72 -20.91
N GLU A 716 7.88 8.33 -19.64
CA GLU A 716 8.39 7.02 -19.27
C GLU A 716 7.87 6.60 -17.91
N ASN A 717 7.71 5.30 -17.69
CA ASN A 717 7.40 4.79 -16.36
C ASN A 717 8.67 4.78 -15.50
N HIS A 718 8.60 5.39 -14.32
CA HIS A 718 9.73 5.48 -13.40
C HIS A 718 9.45 4.69 -12.12
N PRO A 719 10.09 3.52 -11.89
CA PRO A 719 9.93 2.76 -10.64
C PRO A 719 10.65 3.48 -9.49
N MET A 720 9.90 4.28 -8.74
CA MET A 720 10.44 5.04 -7.61
C MET A 720 10.49 4.17 -6.36
N HIS A 721 11.68 4.00 -5.82
CA HIS A 721 11.99 3.24 -4.61
C HIS A 721 12.29 4.20 -3.45
N LEU A 722 11.78 3.89 -2.26
CA LEU A 722 12.07 4.62 -1.02
C LEU A 722 12.75 3.68 -0.01
N HIS A 723 13.95 4.06 0.44
CA HIS A 723 14.67 3.35 1.49
C HIS A 723 14.01 3.57 2.88
N GLY A 724 14.23 2.63 3.79
CA GLY A 724 13.83 2.73 5.21
C GLY A 724 12.32 2.71 5.50
N HIS A 725 11.48 2.76 4.47
CA HIS A 725 10.04 2.86 4.57
C HIS A 725 9.36 2.01 3.49
N ASN A 726 8.19 1.51 3.83
CA ASN A 726 7.18 1.24 2.82
C ASN A 726 6.23 2.44 2.74
N PHE A 727 5.46 2.51 1.65
CA PHE A 727 4.44 3.50 1.42
C PHE A 727 3.18 2.86 0.83
N HIS A 728 2.04 3.48 1.09
CA HIS A 728 0.75 3.10 0.53
C HIS A 728 0.52 3.84 -0.78
N VAL A 729 0.28 3.12 -1.87
CA VAL A 729 -0.16 3.72 -3.14
C VAL A 729 -1.64 4.04 -3.03
N VAL A 730 -1.96 5.32 -2.80
CA VAL A 730 -3.34 5.77 -2.57
C VAL A 730 -4.04 6.16 -3.86
N GLY A 731 -3.32 6.51 -4.92
CA GLY A 731 -3.90 6.80 -6.23
C GLY A 731 -2.84 6.83 -7.32
N GLU A 732 -3.27 6.57 -8.55
CA GLU A 732 -2.48 6.73 -9.75
C GLU A 732 -3.40 7.19 -10.89
N GLY A 733 -2.84 7.90 -11.86
CA GLY A 733 -3.60 8.43 -12.98
C GLY A 733 -2.72 8.85 -14.15
N PHE A 734 -3.35 9.23 -15.27
CA PHE A 734 -2.70 9.75 -16.45
C PHE A 734 -2.91 11.26 -16.58
N GLY A 735 -2.01 11.92 -17.31
CA GLY A 735 -2.01 13.38 -17.44
C GLY A 735 -1.39 14.07 -16.23
N ASN A 736 -1.70 15.37 -16.09
CA ASN A 736 -1.26 16.13 -14.93
C ASN A 736 -2.20 15.87 -13.75
N TYR A 737 -1.63 15.67 -12.57
CA TYR A 737 -2.38 15.58 -11.32
C TYR A 737 -3.21 16.85 -11.05
N ASP A 738 -4.49 16.66 -10.75
CA ASP A 738 -5.39 17.71 -10.29
C ASP A 738 -5.61 17.57 -8.77
N PRO A 739 -5.05 18.49 -7.94
CA PRO A 739 -5.15 18.42 -6.49
C PRO A 739 -6.58 18.62 -5.96
N VAL A 740 -7.55 19.00 -6.81
CA VAL A 740 -8.95 19.18 -6.43
C VAL A 740 -9.76 17.90 -6.70
N THR A 741 -9.58 17.27 -7.85
CA THR A 741 -10.45 16.18 -8.31
C THR A 741 -9.87 14.79 -8.04
N ASP A 742 -8.56 14.60 -8.21
CA ASP A 742 -7.92 13.29 -8.09
C ASP A 742 -7.93 12.71 -6.66
N PRO A 743 -7.74 13.50 -5.58
CA PRO A 743 -7.86 12.98 -4.20
C PRO A 743 -9.19 12.31 -3.88
N CYS A 744 -10.27 12.67 -4.58
CA CYS A 744 -11.59 12.07 -4.38
C CYS A 744 -11.63 10.59 -4.78
N ASN A 745 -10.68 10.14 -5.61
CA ASN A 745 -10.55 8.76 -6.06
C ASN A 745 -9.51 7.96 -5.27
N PHE A 746 -8.85 8.57 -4.27
CA PHE A 746 -7.85 7.87 -3.49
C PHE A 746 -8.43 6.66 -2.77
N ASN A 747 -7.79 5.51 -2.92
CA ASN A 747 -8.02 4.36 -2.09
C ASN A 747 -7.37 4.58 -0.73
N LEU A 748 -8.17 4.97 0.26
CA LEU A 748 -7.73 5.07 1.66
C LEU A 748 -8.16 3.88 2.51
N VAL A 749 -8.79 2.86 1.92
CA VAL A 749 -9.31 1.70 2.67
C VAL A 749 -8.26 0.60 2.73
N ASP A 750 -7.79 0.16 1.57
CA ASP A 750 -6.83 -0.92 1.43
C ASP A 750 -5.79 -0.66 0.31
N PRO A 751 -5.20 0.55 0.24
CA PRO A 751 -4.15 0.82 -0.72
C PRO A 751 -3.00 -0.16 -0.54
N VAL A 752 -2.45 -0.64 -1.66
CA VAL A 752 -1.31 -1.56 -1.64
C VAL A 752 -0.11 -0.88 -0.98
N GLU A 753 0.50 -1.58 -0.03
CA GLU A 753 1.74 -1.16 0.61
C GLU A 753 2.94 -1.72 -0.16
N LYS A 754 3.87 -0.84 -0.55
CA LYS A 754 5.02 -1.17 -1.42
C LYS A 754 6.28 -0.43 -0.94
N ASN A 755 7.44 -0.85 -1.44
CA ASN A 755 8.66 -0.06 -1.33
C ASN A 755 9.11 0.49 -2.68
N THR A 756 8.59 -0.04 -3.79
CA THR A 756 8.85 0.47 -5.14
C THR A 756 7.57 0.51 -5.98
N ALA A 757 7.25 1.66 -6.57
CA ALA A 757 6.10 1.83 -7.44
C ALA A 757 6.43 2.67 -8.67
N GLY A 758 5.90 2.26 -9.82
CA GLY A 758 6.04 2.98 -11.08
C GLY A 758 5.21 4.25 -11.07
N VAL A 759 5.82 5.39 -11.38
CA VAL A 759 5.07 6.59 -11.78
C VAL A 759 4.60 6.35 -13.22
N PRO A 760 3.27 6.27 -13.48
CA PRO A 760 2.77 5.87 -14.79
C PRO A 760 3.28 6.77 -15.92
N VAL A 761 3.44 6.18 -17.10
CA VAL A 761 3.86 6.86 -18.34
C VAL A 761 2.95 8.06 -18.62
N GLY A 762 3.50 9.27 -18.61
CA GLY A 762 2.76 10.50 -18.80
C GLY A 762 1.64 10.67 -17.78
N GLY A 763 1.88 10.29 -16.53
CA GLY A 763 0.89 10.27 -15.45
C GLY A 763 1.45 10.65 -14.10
N TRP A 764 0.73 10.29 -13.05
CA TRP A 764 1.09 10.62 -11.67
C TRP A 764 0.80 9.46 -10.72
N LEU A 765 1.55 9.43 -9.63
CA LEU A 765 1.44 8.45 -8.54
C LEU A 765 1.37 9.18 -7.20
N ALA A 766 0.29 8.97 -6.46
CA ALA A 766 0.12 9.48 -5.10
C ALA A 766 0.41 8.38 -4.08
N ILE A 767 1.34 8.64 -3.17
CA ILE A 767 1.70 7.74 -2.08
C ILE A 767 1.51 8.40 -0.71
N ARG A 768 1.24 7.59 0.32
CA ARG A 768 1.28 8.02 1.71
C ARG A 768 2.18 7.14 2.54
N PHE A 769 3.02 7.74 3.38
CA PHE A 769 3.84 7.03 4.35
C PHE A 769 3.98 7.83 5.64
N ARG A 770 4.49 7.18 6.68
CA ARG A 770 4.79 7.80 7.96
C ARG A 770 6.31 7.84 8.12
N ALA A 771 6.86 9.01 8.38
CA ALA A 771 8.29 9.20 8.64
C ALA A 771 8.64 8.79 10.08
N ASP A 772 8.49 7.51 10.41
CA ASP A 772 8.65 6.90 11.74
C ASP A 772 10.02 6.22 11.94
N ASN A 773 10.98 6.51 11.07
CA ASN A 773 12.29 5.88 11.10
C ASN A 773 13.40 6.93 10.99
N PRO A 774 14.09 7.29 12.08
CA PRO A 774 15.12 8.32 12.07
C PRO A 774 16.33 7.89 11.24
N GLY A 775 16.83 8.81 10.41
CA GLY A 775 17.96 8.54 9.52
C GLY A 775 17.90 9.34 8.23
N ALA A 776 18.74 8.96 7.27
CA ALA A 776 18.80 9.54 5.93
C ALA A 776 18.46 8.45 4.92
N TRP A 777 17.37 8.64 4.19
CA TRP A 777 16.74 7.63 3.36
C TRP A 777 16.68 8.09 1.91
N LEU A 778 17.39 7.37 1.04
CA LEU A 778 17.39 7.64 -0.38
C LEU A 778 16.01 7.31 -0.98
N MET A 779 15.49 8.21 -1.81
CA MET A 779 14.40 7.93 -2.72
C MET A 779 14.90 8.10 -4.14
N HIS A 780 14.78 7.09 -4.99
CA HIS A 780 15.37 7.13 -6.32
C HIS A 780 14.60 6.27 -7.32
N CYS A 781 14.76 6.59 -8.61
CA CYS A 781 14.33 5.68 -9.66
C CYS A 781 15.22 4.43 -9.64
N HIS A 782 14.61 3.26 -9.73
CA HIS A 782 15.29 1.96 -9.72
C HIS A 782 15.75 1.53 -11.13
N ILE A 783 15.67 2.44 -12.10
CA ILE A 783 16.39 2.34 -13.37
C ILE A 783 17.78 2.94 -13.14
N ASP A 784 18.82 2.11 -13.22
CA ASP A 784 20.17 2.50 -12.77
C ASP A 784 20.80 3.61 -13.62
N VAL A 785 20.45 3.70 -14.91
CA VAL A 785 20.86 4.84 -15.74
C VAL A 785 20.25 6.15 -15.20
N HIS A 786 18.99 6.15 -14.77
CA HIS A 786 18.33 7.35 -14.21
C HIS A 786 18.90 7.72 -12.83
N LEU A 787 19.15 6.71 -11.99
CA LEU A 787 19.88 6.90 -10.73
C LEU A 787 21.23 7.57 -10.98
N SER A 788 21.97 7.14 -12.01
CA SER A 788 23.27 7.69 -12.38
C SER A 788 23.18 9.12 -12.94
N TRP A 789 22.08 9.45 -13.62
CA TRP A 789 21.78 10.79 -14.12
C TRP A 789 21.24 11.76 -13.06
N GLY A 790 20.93 11.27 -11.85
CA GLY A 790 20.53 12.11 -10.72
C GLY A 790 19.04 12.09 -10.39
N LEU A 791 18.25 11.13 -10.91
CA LEU A 791 16.84 10.92 -10.57
C LEU A 791 16.66 10.33 -9.17
N ARG A 792 17.05 11.10 -8.16
CA ARG A 792 17.09 10.70 -6.76
C ARG A 792 17.07 11.91 -5.84
N MET A 793 16.76 11.69 -4.58
CA MET A 793 16.73 12.68 -3.51
C MET A 793 16.85 11.98 -2.14
N VAL A 794 17.10 12.72 -1.06
CA VAL A 794 17.21 12.13 0.29
C VAL A 794 16.21 12.74 1.27
N TRP A 795 15.48 11.87 1.97
CA TRP A 795 14.64 12.22 3.11
C TRP A 795 15.46 12.08 4.38
N VAL A 796 15.54 13.14 5.18
CA VAL A 796 16.14 13.10 6.50
C VAL A 796 15.01 13.12 7.52
N VAL A 797 14.92 12.08 8.34
CA VAL A 797 13.94 11.99 9.43
C VAL A 797 14.68 12.21 10.74
N ASN A 798 14.29 13.25 11.47
CA ASN A 798 14.88 13.58 12.76
C ASN A 798 14.54 12.52 13.80
N ASP A 799 15.34 12.47 14.86
CA ASP A 799 15.07 11.68 16.05
C ASP A 799 13.72 12.05 16.71
N GLY A 800 13.03 11.02 17.20
CA GLY A 800 11.87 11.14 18.07
C GLY A 800 12.23 11.31 19.55
N PRO A 801 11.21 11.47 20.41
CA PRO A 801 11.40 11.69 21.84
C PRO A 801 11.88 10.45 22.61
N LEU A 802 11.55 9.22 22.18
CA LEU A 802 11.88 8.00 22.93
C LEU A 802 13.20 7.35 22.48
N PRO A 803 13.90 6.58 23.34
CA PRO A 803 15.15 5.90 22.96
C PRO A 803 15.04 4.96 21.75
N ASN A 804 13.90 4.28 21.59
CA ASN A 804 13.62 3.42 20.43
C ASN A 804 13.21 4.19 19.16
N GLN A 805 13.12 5.51 19.25
CA GLN A 805 12.81 6.44 18.15
C GLN A 805 14.03 7.29 17.81
N LYS A 806 15.23 6.84 18.17
CA LYS A 806 16.49 7.52 17.88
C LYS A 806 17.39 6.63 17.06
N LEU A 807 18.17 7.24 16.17
CA LEU A 807 19.25 6.57 15.50
C LEU A 807 20.39 6.30 16.51
N PRO A 808 20.82 5.04 16.72
CA PRO A 808 21.96 4.74 17.57
C PRO A 808 23.27 5.34 17.02
N PRO A 809 24.33 5.46 17.84
CA PRO A 809 25.63 5.90 17.35
C PRO A 809 26.16 4.99 16.23
N PRO A 810 26.98 5.54 15.32
CA PRO A 810 27.56 4.77 14.23
C PRO A 810 28.42 3.61 14.75
N PRO A 811 28.43 2.47 14.06
CA PRO A 811 29.32 1.36 14.38
C PRO A 811 30.80 1.79 14.35
N SER A 812 31.63 1.18 15.18
CA SER A 812 33.07 1.48 15.25
C SER A 812 33.83 1.12 13.97
N ASP A 813 33.28 0.21 13.16
CA ASP A 813 33.81 -0.24 11.88
C ASP A 813 33.14 0.44 10.67
N LEU A 814 32.36 1.53 10.87
CA LEU A 814 31.78 2.31 9.78
C LEU A 814 32.88 2.75 8.80
N PRO A 815 32.74 2.48 7.48
CA PRO A 815 33.77 2.85 6.51
C PRO A 815 34.02 4.36 6.50
N ARG A 816 35.30 4.73 6.46
CA ARG A 816 35.71 6.13 6.47
C ARG A 816 35.56 6.76 5.09
N CYS A 817 35.03 7.97 5.09
CA CYS A 817 35.27 8.98 4.06
C CYS A 817 36.70 9.52 4.31
#